data_AF-A0A8C7T5E8-F1
#
_entry.id   AF-A0A8C7T5E8-F1
#
_cell.length_a   1.000
_cell.length_b   1.000
_cell.length_c   1.000
_cell.angle_alpha   90.00
_cell.angle_beta   90.00
_cell.angle_gamma   90.00
#
_symmetry.space_group_name_H-M   'P 1'
#
loop_
_entity.id
_entity.type
_entity.pdbx_description
1 polymer ?
#
loop_
_entity_poly.entity_id
_entity_poly.type
_entity_poly.pdbx_seq_one_letter_code
_entity_poly.pdbx_strand_id
1 'polypeptide(L)'
;MYVCFEIVTFLLAFNFYDLVLTQDSSCCHHAEELSPCWEACDQLATIKSESRLKHLLQRLPSYCPESMNELWICINSTLPGSSRKSDGWVGLGCCELAISAECRRDCKQASSKTDITRVCKKDTEKPLHSCITKNEMGSLCCSYAGRHTNCRDYCQAIFRTDSSPTVSQIKAVKEYCQSISPELIGCVGNYTKSYPIRSPIDSLYCCDRADEPHCQVACRRILRTMTTEHEIMEGLIDECGSQPLPQDPLWQCFLGSAHPPTKSEMETSPTAKMDGAKLHCCYKANTSLCRDMCQEISTNWGTQTWQEFDQMCEYSPVEKPLVTCLADVREPCQLGCKDLGYCTNFNNRPTELFRSCNVQSDQGAMNDIKLWSNGTIKMPFMNIPVLDIRKCRPEMWKAVACALQIKPCYSKSRGSVICKSDCVDILTQCGDRRRFYEGQTAELICEILSPIDDPERCIPLERYLTPSNLGNLIEEVIHPCNPNPCPSNQLCEVNRKGCQPGQDCLPYFCVPGCKLGEASEFLVHVDARIQVPMRNGHAGCFEVCTCGQSGRLDNCAEMPCIDTSKTCVVGGQRKNHGSSFRVDCHPCSCFAGETICSTRQCLSAESSDEDRRLFTGLPCGCPDRFVPVCARNGRTYPSACVARCMDFKDDQFVFGHCRSSDPCSPSPCQRNQRCIANRRVCLTDMADYPCPQFECVGRPSGCDKSHVDPACDTDNVEHPNLCQLLLMSKTLAYMGHCQDACKRARPVCGHNGETYNTVCEAYSDRVAVDYQGRCHAVGAVAEFASDSGCDMIPCPALSTPGCIPVTPPGACCPLCAGMLQILWNKEQMKVFAKLNRKQPVTVHDILRILRLHISVPQCDIFGYLSIDSEIVILIVPVDQQPTPLQIEACSMEAEKIDSLINYGSPTLVSHVPLSAFLTSDVSISTIRSTGYPSSSASSLPIFLCLALGLVLILAPGIAEA
;
A
#
# COMPACT_ATOMS: atom_id res chain seq x y z
N MET A 1 56.43 -59.49 38.60
CA MET A 1 56.95 -60.03 37.33
C MET A 1 56.24 -59.29 36.21
N TYR A 2 56.83 -58.45 35.37
CA TYR A 2 58.22 -58.02 35.21
C TYR A 2 58.16 -56.60 34.58
N VAL A 3 58.72 -55.63 35.31
CA VAL A 3 59.56 -54.49 34.87
C VAL A 3 58.88 -53.42 34.00
N CYS A 4 58.63 -52.17 34.41
CA CYS A 4 59.45 -51.14 35.11
C CYS A 4 60.78 -50.77 34.42
N PHE A 5 60.73 -50.22 33.21
CA PHE A 5 61.74 -49.37 32.54
C PHE A 5 61.03 -48.91 31.25
N GLU A 6 60.46 -47.72 31.10
CA GLU A 6 61.17 -46.46 30.83
C GLU A 6 60.25 -45.25 31.11
N ILE A 7 60.21 -44.80 32.37
CA ILE A 7 59.71 -43.47 32.77
C ILE A 7 60.95 -42.64 33.11
N VAL A 8 61.79 -42.33 32.13
CA VAL A 8 62.87 -41.30 32.23
C VAL A 8 63.19 -40.67 30.87
N THR A 9 62.86 -41.31 29.74
CA THR A 9 63.24 -40.83 28.39
C THR A 9 62.26 -39.85 27.72
N PHE A 10 61.02 -39.70 28.22
CA PHE A 10 60.06 -38.74 27.64
C PHE A 10 60.00 -37.37 28.34
N LEU A 11 60.74 -37.19 29.45
CA LEU A 11 60.78 -35.94 30.23
C LEU A 11 62.07 -35.12 30.03
N LEU A 12 62.88 -35.42 29.00
CA LEU A 12 64.18 -34.76 28.76
C LEU A 12 64.36 -34.21 27.33
N ALA A 13 63.26 -33.86 26.63
CA ALA A 13 63.34 -33.22 25.31
C ALA A 13 62.63 -31.85 25.20
N PHE A 14 62.13 -31.29 26.31
CA PHE A 14 61.55 -29.95 26.31
C PHE A 14 62.03 -29.16 27.53
N ASN A 15 63.27 -28.67 27.43
CA ASN A 15 63.70 -27.38 27.96
C ASN A 15 65.18 -27.20 27.59
N PHE A 16 65.47 -26.40 26.56
CA PHE A 16 66.14 -25.10 26.72
C PHE A 16 66.51 -24.43 25.39
N TYR A 17 66.18 -23.13 25.35
CA TYR A 17 66.71 -22.01 24.56
C TYR A 17 66.19 -21.72 23.14
N ASP A 18 65.23 -20.78 23.12
CA ASP A 18 65.18 -19.50 22.39
C ASP A 18 65.52 -19.46 20.89
N LEU A 19 64.52 -19.07 20.07
CA LEU A 19 64.63 -17.89 19.19
C LEU A 19 63.28 -17.45 18.59
N VAL A 20 62.97 -16.17 18.82
CA VAL A 20 62.10 -15.22 18.06
C VAL A 20 60.58 -15.38 18.12
N LEU A 21 59.98 -14.51 18.95
CA LEU A 21 58.62 -14.00 18.84
C LEU A 21 58.33 -13.42 17.44
N THR A 22 57.32 -13.95 16.77
CA THR A 22 56.41 -13.16 15.93
C THR A 22 55.01 -13.31 16.50
N GLN A 23 54.59 -12.32 17.28
CA GLN A 23 53.26 -12.22 17.85
C GLN A 23 52.33 -11.69 16.76
N ASP A 24 51.45 -12.54 16.21
CA ASP A 24 50.40 -12.11 15.29
C ASP A 24 49.31 -11.34 16.07
N SER A 25 48.98 -10.15 15.59
CA SER A 25 48.00 -9.24 16.19
C SER A 25 46.56 -9.63 15.82
N SER A 26 46.09 -10.79 16.27
CA SER A 26 44.69 -11.19 16.13
C SER A 26 43.89 -10.75 17.35
N CYS A 27 42.87 -9.91 17.20
CA CYS A 27 41.98 -9.52 18.30
C CYS A 27 41.20 -10.70 18.90
N CYS A 28 41.12 -11.82 18.18
CA CYS A 28 40.29 -12.97 18.50
C CYS A 28 40.83 -13.82 19.65
N HIS A 29 42.06 -13.59 20.13
CA HIS A 29 42.55 -14.24 21.35
C HIS A 29 41.69 -13.90 22.59
N HIS A 30 41.01 -12.74 22.60
CA HIS A 30 40.07 -12.39 23.66
C HIS A 30 38.78 -13.25 23.65
N ALA A 31 38.58 -14.08 22.62
CA ALA A 31 37.43 -14.96 22.45
C ALA A 31 37.76 -16.46 22.59
N GLU A 32 39.00 -16.82 22.98
CA GLU A 32 39.52 -18.20 22.97
C GLU A 32 38.69 -19.17 23.83
N GLU A 33 38.00 -18.68 24.86
CA GLU A 33 37.12 -19.48 25.74
C GLU A 33 35.72 -19.75 25.13
N LEU A 34 35.33 -19.06 24.05
CA LEU A 34 34.01 -19.15 23.43
C LEU A 34 34.13 -19.55 21.95
N SER A 35 34.26 -20.85 21.68
CA SER A 35 34.52 -21.43 20.35
C SER A 35 33.69 -20.83 19.19
N PRO A 36 32.36 -20.61 19.29
CA PRO A 36 31.58 -20.00 18.21
C PRO A 36 31.96 -18.54 17.92
N CYS A 37 32.32 -17.78 18.96
CA CYS A 37 32.76 -16.38 18.82
C CYS A 37 34.19 -16.33 18.27
N TRP A 38 35.08 -17.21 18.73
CA TRP A 38 36.45 -17.31 18.24
C TRP A 38 36.49 -17.62 16.74
N GLU A 39 35.72 -18.62 16.28
CA GLU A 39 35.64 -18.98 14.87
C GLU A 39 35.06 -17.86 13.99
N ALA A 40 34.00 -17.19 14.47
CA ALA A 40 33.40 -16.06 13.76
C ALA A 40 34.36 -14.85 13.72
N CYS A 41 35.15 -14.64 14.76
CA CYS A 41 36.15 -13.58 14.83
C CYS A 41 37.35 -13.88 13.92
N ASP A 42 37.87 -15.11 13.91
CA ASP A 42 39.04 -15.48 13.09
C ASP A 42 38.75 -15.35 11.58
N GLN A 43 37.48 -15.56 11.18
CA GLN A 43 37.02 -15.27 9.82
C GLN A 43 37.20 -13.81 9.41
N LEU A 44 37.22 -12.84 10.34
CA LEU A 44 37.46 -11.42 10.01
C LEU A 44 38.87 -11.21 9.46
N ALA A 45 39.87 -11.95 9.94
CA ALA A 45 41.27 -11.81 9.52
C ALA A 45 41.51 -12.33 8.09
N THR A 46 40.61 -13.16 7.55
CA THR A 46 40.76 -13.81 6.24
C THR A 46 39.93 -13.18 5.12
N ILE A 47 39.03 -12.22 5.44
CA ILE A 47 38.12 -11.60 4.48
C ILE A 47 38.80 -10.43 3.75
N LYS A 48 38.83 -10.51 2.41
CA LYS A 48 39.36 -9.45 1.51
C LYS A 48 38.29 -8.53 0.89
N SER A 49 37.01 -8.83 1.07
CA SER A 49 35.88 -8.11 0.47
C SER A 49 35.18 -7.20 1.49
N GLU A 50 35.04 -5.92 1.17
CA GLU A 50 34.47 -4.89 2.05
C GLU A 50 32.98 -5.12 2.37
N SER A 51 32.21 -5.64 1.41
CA SER A 51 30.79 -5.99 1.60
C SER A 51 30.60 -7.22 2.49
N ARG A 52 31.44 -8.26 2.31
CA ARG A 52 31.42 -9.44 3.20
C ARG A 52 31.94 -9.12 4.60
N LEU A 53 32.93 -8.24 4.71
CA LEU A 53 33.43 -7.76 5.99
C LEU A 53 32.33 -7.02 6.77
N LYS A 54 31.61 -6.11 6.11
CA LYS A 54 30.50 -5.36 6.70
C LYS A 54 29.33 -6.25 7.13
N HIS A 55 29.00 -7.26 6.31
CA HIS A 55 27.96 -8.24 6.63
C HIS A 55 28.34 -9.14 7.81
N LEU A 56 29.61 -9.58 7.91
CA LEU A 56 30.07 -10.39 9.04
C LEU A 56 30.15 -9.57 10.33
N LEU A 57 30.59 -8.31 10.27
CA LEU A 57 30.60 -7.39 11.41
C LEU A 57 29.20 -7.10 11.96
N GLN A 58 28.18 -6.99 11.10
CA GLN A 58 26.78 -6.83 11.54
C GLN A 58 26.23 -8.08 12.24
N ARG A 59 26.76 -9.27 11.92
CA ARG A 59 26.36 -10.54 12.53
C ARG A 59 27.24 -10.96 13.72
N LEU A 60 28.44 -10.40 13.87
CA LEU A 60 29.36 -10.75 14.95
C LEU A 60 28.74 -10.63 16.37
N PRO A 61 27.87 -9.64 16.68
CA PRO A 61 27.18 -9.55 17.97
C PRO A 61 26.23 -10.72 18.27
N SER A 62 25.82 -11.49 17.25
CA SER A 62 25.01 -12.70 17.45
C SER A 62 25.82 -13.92 17.89
N TYR A 63 27.15 -13.90 17.69
CA TYR A 63 28.07 -14.98 18.09
C TYR A 63 28.93 -14.59 19.30
N CYS A 64 29.25 -13.31 19.44
CA CYS A 64 30.07 -12.74 20.51
C CYS A 64 29.21 -11.83 21.41
N PRO A 65 29.09 -12.11 22.72
CA PRO A 65 28.37 -11.25 23.66
C PRO A 65 28.92 -9.82 23.72
N GLU A 66 28.04 -8.82 23.87
CA GLU A 66 28.44 -7.41 24.01
C GLU A 66 29.26 -7.13 25.29
N SER A 67 29.25 -8.04 26.28
CA SER A 67 30.05 -7.92 27.51
C SER A 67 31.55 -8.14 27.31
N MET A 68 32.00 -8.63 26.14
CA MET A 68 33.41 -8.92 25.84
C MET A 68 34.17 -7.65 25.43
N ASN A 69 34.33 -6.72 26.36
CA ASN A 69 34.84 -5.37 26.09
C ASN A 69 36.22 -5.36 25.41
N GLU A 70 37.16 -6.20 25.83
CA GLU A 70 38.52 -6.24 25.27
C GLU A 70 38.54 -6.69 23.81
N LEU A 71 37.67 -7.65 23.44
CA LEU A 71 37.49 -8.08 22.05
C LEU A 71 36.96 -6.93 21.18
N TRP A 72 35.90 -6.26 21.63
CA TRP A 72 35.26 -5.16 20.89
C TRP A 72 36.14 -3.92 20.77
N ILE A 73 36.91 -3.59 21.82
CA ILE A 73 37.91 -2.52 21.79
C ILE A 73 38.99 -2.85 20.76
N CYS A 74 39.51 -4.08 20.76
CA CYS A 74 40.52 -4.50 19.82
C CYS A 74 40.01 -4.48 18.37
N ILE A 75 38.83 -5.06 18.08
CA ILE A 75 38.23 -5.08 16.72
C ILE A 75 37.99 -3.65 16.20
N ASN A 76 37.44 -2.77 17.03
CA ASN A 76 37.21 -1.36 16.63
C ASN A 76 38.51 -0.60 16.34
N SER A 77 39.62 -1.01 16.97
CA SER A 77 40.93 -0.40 16.78
C SER A 77 41.72 -0.94 15.57
N THR A 78 41.40 -2.14 15.08
CA THR A 78 42.13 -2.85 14.01
C THR A 78 41.43 -2.86 12.66
N LEU A 79 40.15 -2.49 12.58
CA LEU A 79 39.42 -2.43 11.31
C LEU A 79 40.04 -1.40 10.34
N PRO A 80 40.41 -1.82 9.11
CA PRO A 80 40.83 -0.89 8.07
C PRO A 80 39.59 -0.14 7.56
N GLY A 81 39.33 1.01 8.16
CA GLY A 81 38.16 1.85 7.88
C GLY A 81 37.95 2.97 8.89
N SER A 82 38.54 2.87 10.08
CA SER A 82 38.55 3.91 11.10
C SER A 82 39.93 4.60 11.19
N SER A 83 40.06 5.67 10.40
CA SER A 83 41.06 6.75 10.56
C SER A 83 42.50 6.52 10.06
N ARG A 84 42.67 6.61 8.74
CA ARG A 84 43.66 7.53 8.14
C ARG A 84 42.99 8.28 6.98
N LYS A 85 42.39 9.44 7.26
CA LYS A 85 42.05 10.42 6.23
C LYS A 85 43.35 10.92 5.59
N SER A 86 43.68 10.42 4.41
CA SER A 86 44.44 11.18 3.41
C SER A 86 43.43 11.80 2.45
N ASP A 87 43.23 13.11 2.59
CA ASP A 87 42.69 14.09 1.63
C ASP A 87 41.89 13.56 0.44
N GLY A 88 40.67 13.08 0.70
CA GLY A 88 39.62 12.98 -0.32
C GLY A 88 39.00 14.35 -0.57
N TRP A 89 38.65 14.66 -1.82
CA TRP A 89 37.96 15.90 -2.18
C TRP A 89 36.69 16.11 -1.35
N VAL A 90 36.57 17.27 -0.72
CA VAL A 90 35.46 17.60 0.19
C VAL A 90 34.09 17.62 -0.48
N GLY A 91 34.05 17.60 -1.82
CA GLY A 91 32.84 17.49 -2.62
C GLY A 91 32.28 16.07 -2.77
N LEU A 92 33.02 15.01 -2.38
CA LEU A 92 32.57 13.61 -2.53
C LEU A 92 31.26 13.31 -1.78
N GLY A 93 31.07 13.93 -0.61
CA GLY A 93 29.84 13.80 0.17
C GLY A 93 28.61 14.43 -0.51
N CYS A 94 28.81 15.28 -1.52
CA CYS A 94 27.73 15.92 -2.27
C CYS A 94 27.27 15.11 -3.48
N CYS A 95 28.02 14.08 -3.89
CA CYS A 95 27.76 13.37 -5.14
C CYS A 95 26.39 12.68 -5.19
N GLU A 96 25.81 12.31 -4.04
CA GLU A 96 24.45 11.76 -3.99
C GLU A 96 23.34 12.76 -4.35
N LEU A 97 23.66 14.06 -4.35
CA LEU A 97 22.76 15.15 -4.74
C LEU A 97 22.75 15.39 -6.26
N ALA A 98 23.55 14.63 -7.03
CA ALA A 98 23.55 14.67 -8.48
C ALA A 98 22.25 14.06 -9.05
N ILE A 99 21.54 14.84 -9.86
CA ILE A 99 20.28 14.51 -10.53
C ILE A 99 20.52 13.48 -11.65
N SER A 100 21.59 13.62 -12.43
CA SER A 100 22.00 12.66 -13.45
C SER A 100 22.84 11.51 -12.86
N ALA A 101 22.50 10.27 -13.23
CA ALA A 101 23.26 9.07 -12.86
C ALA A 101 24.68 9.05 -13.43
N GLU A 102 24.91 9.70 -14.58
CA GLU A 102 26.24 9.84 -15.18
C GLU A 102 27.11 10.81 -14.39
N CYS A 103 26.56 11.98 -14.06
CA CYS A 103 27.20 12.96 -13.18
C CYS A 103 27.48 12.38 -11.78
N ARG A 104 26.54 11.62 -11.21
CA ARG A 104 26.70 10.97 -9.90
C ARG A 104 27.88 10.01 -9.86
N ARG A 105 28.04 9.19 -10.90
CA ARG A 105 29.12 8.20 -10.99
C ARG A 105 30.48 8.86 -11.12
N ASP A 106 30.58 9.86 -11.99
CA ASP A 106 31.84 10.60 -12.22
C ASP A 106 32.21 11.46 -11.02
N CYS A 107 31.21 12.05 -10.34
CA CYS A 107 31.44 12.77 -9.09
C CYS A 107 32.04 11.89 -8.00
N LYS A 108 31.56 10.64 -7.85
CA LYS A 108 32.13 9.69 -6.87
C LYS A 108 33.57 9.28 -7.17
N GLN A 109 34.03 9.49 -8.40
CA GLN A 109 35.39 9.20 -8.85
C GLN A 109 36.26 10.46 -8.96
N ALA A 110 35.69 11.63 -8.70
CA ALA A 110 36.36 12.92 -8.87
C ALA A 110 37.28 13.26 -7.69
N SER A 111 38.41 13.90 -8.03
CA SER A 111 39.41 14.38 -7.07
C SER A 111 39.35 15.89 -6.85
N SER A 112 38.52 16.60 -7.62
CA SER A 112 38.31 18.03 -7.54
C SER A 112 37.01 18.46 -8.23
N LYS A 113 36.53 19.67 -7.93
CA LYS A 113 35.37 20.27 -8.61
C LYS A 113 35.57 20.42 -10.11
N THR A 114 36.82 20.61 -10.56
CA THR A 114 37.12 20.75 -11.98
C THR A 114 36.88 19.46 -12.77
N ASP A 115 37.04 18.29 -12.15
CA ASP A 115 36.89 16.98 -12.79
C ASP A 115 35.44 16.69 -13.20
N ILE A 116 34.48 17.20 -12.42
CA ILE A 116 33.05 16.96 -12.67
C ILE A 116 32.43 17.96 -13.65
N THR A 117 33.07 19.12 -13.89
CA THR A 117 32.48 20.23 -14.66
C THR A 117 32.12 19.87 -16.10
N ARG A 118 32.77 18.83 -16.67
CA ARG A 118 32.52 18.34 -18.03
C ARG A 118 31.23 17.53 -18.16
N VAL A 119 30.84 16.82 -17.10
CA VAL A 119 29.70 15.88 -17.10
C VAL A 119 28.54 16.43 -16.26
N CYS A 120 28.85 17.06 -15.13
CA CYS A 120 27.90 17.72 -14.23
C CYS A 120 27.72 19.20 -14.60
N LYS A 121 26.79 19.51 -15.50
CA LYS A 121 26.49 20.91 -15.87
C LYS A 121 25.85 21.68 -14.71
N LYS A 122 26.35 22.91 -14.45
CA LYS A 122 25.94 23.74 -13.30
C LYS A 122 24.45 24.13 -13.29
N ASP A 123 23.85 24.30 -14.47
CA ASP A 123 22.45 24.74 -14.59
C ASP A 123 21.45 23.61 -14.35
N THR A 124 21.85 22.36 -14.61
CA THR A 124 21.03 21.17 -14.39
C THR A 124 21.27 20.56 -13.00
N GLU A 125 22.51 20.59 -12.51
CA GLU A 125 22.95 19.96 -11.26
C GLU A 125 23.08 20.97 -10.10
N LYS A 126 22.09 21.86 -9.94
CA LYS A 126 22.12 22.95 -8.95
C LYS A 126 22.33 22.49 -7.50
N PRO A 127 21.66 21.43 -7.00
CA PRO A 127 21.84 20.96 -5.62
C PRO A 127 23.27 20.45 -5.36
N LEU A 128 23.82 19.67 -6.30
CA LEU A 128 25.19 19.17 -6.26
C LEU A 128 26.22 20.31 -6.20
N HIS A 129 26.13 21.27 -7.12
CA HIS A 129 27.09 22.38 -7.19
C HIS A 129 26.99 23.33 -5.99
N SER A 130 25.79 23.49 -5.42
CA SER A 130 25.55 24.24 -4.20
C SER A 130 26.25 23.58 -3.00
N CYS A 131 26.03 22.28 -2.80
CA CYS A 131 26.68 21.50 -1.73
C CYS A 131 28.21 21.51 -1.87
N ILE A 132 28.75 21.29 -3.07
CA ILE A 132 30.20 21.27 -3.31
C ILE A 132 30.82 22.62 -2.93
N THR A 133 30.20 23.72 -3.36
CA THR A 133 30.70 25.07 -3.07
C THR A 133 30.65 25.36 -1.56
N LYS A 134 29.61 24.90 -0.86
CA LYS A 134 29.46 25.00 0.59
C LYS A 134 30.54 24.21 1.33
N ASN A 135 30.81 22.97 0.93
CA ASN A 135 31.82 22.11 1.57
C ASN A 135 33.25 22.59 1.30
N GLU A 136 33.55 23.11 0.11
CA GLU A 136 34.84 23.73 -0.21
C GLU A 136 35.08 24.98 0.64
N MET A 137 34.07 25.84 0.77
CA MET A 137 34.13 27.03 1.61
C MET A 137 34.26 26.67 3.10
N GLY A 138 33.53 25.65 3.57
CA GLY A 138 33.65 25.15 4.94
C GLY A 138 35.00 24.53 5.23
N SER A 139 35.57 23.78 4.28
CA SER A 139 36.94 23.25 4.39
C SER A 139 37.97 24.36 4.52
N LEU A 140 37.85 25.42 3.71
CA LEU A 140 38.72 26.59 3.79
C LEU A 140 38.55 27.33 5.12
N CYS A 141 37.32 27.71 5.49
CA CYS A 141 37.08 28.46 6.74
C CYS A 141 37.52 27.67 7.98
N CYS A 142 37.26 26.36 8.03
CA CYS A 142 37.60 25.54 9.19
C CYS A 142 39.06 25.07 9.21
N SER A 143 39.82 25.28 8.13
CA SER A 143 41.28 25.08 8.13
C SER A 143 41.99 26.09 9.02
N TYR A 144 41.44 27.30 9.17
CA TYR A 144 41.97 28.37 10.04
C TYR A 144 41.93 28.00 11.54
N ALA A 145 41.21 26.94 11.94
CA ALA A 145 41.24 26.41 13.30
C ALA A 145 42.58 25.73 13.68
N GLY A 146 43.46 25.45 12.70
CA GLY A 146 44.76 24.83 12.93
C GLY A 146 44.67 23.46 13.61
N ARG A 147 45.34 23.28 14.75
CA ARG A 147 45.36 22.03 15.53
C ARG A 147 44.22 21.93 16.56
N HIS A 148 43.37 22.95 16.69
CA HIS A 148 42.29 22.96 17.67
C HIS A 148 41.08 22.16 17.15
N THR A 149 41.01 20.88 17.54
CA THR A 149 39.99 19.93 17.09
C THR A 149 38.57 20.40 17.42
N ASN A 150 38.32 20.88 18.63
CA ASN A 150 36.98 21.32 19.05
C ASN A 150 36.48 22.52 18.25
N CYS A 151 37.33 23.53 18.03
CA CYS A 151 36.97 24.68 17.20
C CYS A 151 36.74 24.28 15.74
N ARG A 152 37.58 23.37 15.22
CA ARG A 152 37.40 22.81 13.88
C ARG A 152 36.09 22.05 13.74
N ASP A 153 35.69 21.30 14.77
CA ASP A 153 34.44 20.54 14.78
C ASP A 153 33.20 21.43 14.85
N TYR A 154 33.21 22.44 15.73
CA TYR A 154 32.15 23.45 15.77
C TYR A 154 32.05 24.23 14.45
N CYS A 155 33.19 24.60 13.86
CA CYS A 155 33.20 25.26 12.55
C CYS A 155 32.64 24.34 11.46
N GLN A 156 33.07 23.07 11.40
CA GLN A 156 32.59 22.14 10.38
C GLN A 156 31.08 21.88 10.51
N ALA A 157 30.53 21.92 11.73
CA ALA A 157 29.09 21.78 11.96
C ALA A 157 28.26 22.86 11.24
N ILE A 158 28.80 24.07 10.99
CA ILE A 158 28.14 25.14 10.21
C ILE A 158 27.94 24.75 8.73
N PHE A 159 28.81 23.90 8.20
CA PHE A 159 28.85 23.57 6.78
C PHE A 159 28.37 22.14 6.46
N ARG A 160 28.11 21.30 7.47
CA ARG A 160 27.77 19.85 7.32
C ARG A 160 26.33 19.53 6.90
N THR A 161 25.36 20.46 7.01
CA THR A 161 23.93 20.20 6.70
C THR A 161 23.45 21.06 5.53
N ASP A 162 22.47 20.62 4.73
CA ASP A 162 21.87 21.44 3.66
C ASP A 162 20.99 22.60 4.19
N SER A 163 20.69 22.59 5.49
CA SER A 163 20.00 23.66 6.20
C SER A 163 20.89 24.88 6.48
N SER A 164 20.24 26.03 6.68
CA SER A 164 20.87 27.24 7.20
C SER A 164 21.44 26.96 8.60
N PRO A 165 22.65 27.44 8.93
CA PRO A 165 23.24 27.21 10.25
C PRO A 165 22.38 27.84 11.36
N THR A 166 22.12 27.08 12.42
CA THR A 166 21.29 27.53 13.55
C THR A 166 22.02 28.54 14.44
N VAL A 167 21.27 29.38 15.15
CA VAL A 167 21.83 30.37 16.10
C VAL A 167 22.73 29.72 17.15
N SER A 168 22.36 28.52 17.62
CA SER A 168 23.18 27.75 18.57
C SER A 168 24.55 27.36 18.00
N GLN A 169 24.61 26.99 16.72
CA GLN A 169 25.85 26.61 16.05
C GLN A 169 26.73 27.83 15.79
N ILE A 170 26.14 28.95 15.35
CA ILE A 170 26.88 30.21 15.09
C ILE A 170 27.42 30.78 16.41
N LYS A 171 26.62 30.76 17.48
CA LYS A 171 27.02 31.19 18.82
C LYS A 171 28.10 30.28 19.41
N ALA A 172 27.97 28.95 19.27
CA ALA A 172 28.99 28.01 19.70
C ALA A 172 30.34 28.23 18.97
N VAL A 173 30.32 28.47 17.65
CA VAL A 173 31.55 28.81 16.91
C VAL A 173 32.12 30.13 17.39
N LYS A 174 31.30 31.16 17.59
CA LYS A 174 31.77 32.46 18.08
C LYS A 174 32.35 32.35 19.49
N GLU A 175 31.67 31.71 20.42
CA GLU A 175 32.14 31.57 21.82
C GLU A 175 33.39 30.72 21.94
N TYR A 176 33.47 29.61 21.18
CA TYR A 176 34.58 28.65 21.31
C TYR A 176 35.79 28.99 20.44
N CYS A 177 35.60 29.63 19.28
CA CYS A 177 36.67 29.92 18.32
C CYS A 177 37.17 31.38 18.33
N GLN A 178 36.49 32.32 18.98
CA GLN A 178 36.86 33.74 18.97
C GLN A 178 38.23 34.04 19.59
N SER A 179 38.68 33.24 20.56
CA SER A 179 40.02 33.33 21.13
C SER A 179 41.08 32.51 20.36
N ILE A 180 40.66 31.68 19.39
CA ILE A 180 41.50 30.71 18.69
C ILE A 180 41.92 31.20 17.30
N SER A 181 40.99 31.65 16.46
CA SER A 181 41.30 32.25 15.16
C SER A 181 40.29 33.34 14.78
N PRO A 182 40.70 34.62 14.75
CA PRO A 182 39.85 35.70 14.26
C PRO A 182 39.58 35.59 12.75
N GLU A 183 40.48 34.99 11.97
CA GLU A 183 40.27 34.74 10.54
C GLU A 183 39.14 33.72 10.29
N LEU A 184 39.05 32.67 11.11
CA LEU A 184 37.95 31.70 11.07
C LEU A 184 36.61 32.38 11.36
N ILE A 185 36.55 33.19 12.42
CA ILE A 185 35.34 33.95 12.79
C ILE A 185 34.93 34.92 11.69
N GLY A 186 35.89 35.60 11.06
CA GLY A 186 35.64 36.47 9.91
C GLY A 186 35.09 35.70 8.70
N CYS A 187 35.65 34.53 8.40
CA CYS A 187 35.24 33.66 7.30
C CYS A 187 33.81 33.13 7.48
N VAL A 188 33.52 32.56 8.66
CA VAL A 188 32.18 32.09 9.03
C VAL A 188 31.18 33.25 9.07
N GLY A 189 31.58 34.39 9.61
CA GLY A 189 30.76 35.60 9.68
C GLY A 189 30.35 36.14 8.29
N ASN A 190 31.26 36.13 7.32
CA ASN A 190 30.96 36.52 5.93
C ASN A 190 30.07 35.51 5.20
N TYR A 191 30.21 34.22 5.51
CA TYR A 191 29.32 33.18 5.00
C TYR A 191 27.90 33.32 5.57
N THR A 192 27.75 33.52 6.88
CA THR A 192 26.43 33.71 7.52
C THR A 192 25.74 35.01 7.13
N LYS A 193 26.50 36.03 6.68
CA LYS A 193 25.95 37.30 6.17
C LYS A 193 25.47 37.23 4.71
N SER A 194 25.97 36.27 3.92
CA SER A 194 25.65 36.14 2.49
C SER A 194 24.52 35.14 2.20
N TYR A 195 24.05 34.40 3.20
CA TYR A 195 22.79 33.65 3.15
C TYR A 195 21.62 34.58 3.47
N PRO A 196 20.55 34.63 2.65
CA PRO A 196 19.44 35.54 2.88
C PRO A 196 18.62 35.07 4.08
N ILE A 197 18.87 35.69 5.24
CA ILE A 197 17.88 35.81 6.30
C ILE A 197 16.79 36.73 5.73
N ARG A 198 15.52 36.30 5.71
CA ARG A 198 14.39 37.19 5.38
C ARG A 198 14.53 38.44 6.24
N SER A 199 14.52 39.64 5.65
CA SER A 199 14.68 40.86 6.43
C SER A 199 13.53 40.92 7.45
N PRO A 200 13.79 41.06 8.77
CA PRO A 200 12.74 41.21 9.77
C PRO A 200 11.74 42.33 9.44
N ILE A 201 12.22 43.33 8.71
CA ILE A 201 11.45 44.49 8.24
C ILE A 201 10.39 44.09 7.20
N ASP A 202 10.64 43.06 6.39
CA ASP A 202 9.70 42.59 5.36
C ASP A 202 8.44 41.95 5.98
N SER A 203 8.51 41.55 7.26
CA SER A 203 7.41 40.95 8.01
C SER A 203 6.67 41.94 8.92
N LEU A 204 6.95 43.25 8.80
CA LEU A 204 6.28 44.30 9.60
C LEU A 204 4.76 44.30 9.46
N TYR A 205 4.25 43.87 8.31
CA TYR A 205 2.81 43.74 8.07
C TYR A 205 2.16 42.62 8.91
N CYS A 206 2.94 41.67 9.42
CA CYS A 206 2.44 40.66 10.34
C CYS A 206 2.08 41.26 11.70
N CYS A 207 2.79 42.30 12.15
CA CYS A 207 2.47 43.00 13.40
C CYS A 207 1.08 43.65 13.41
N ASP A 208 0.47 43.89 12.24
CA ASP A 208 -0.92 44.37 12.13
C ASP A 208 -1.96 43.30 12.52
N ARG A 209 -1.56 42.02 12.57
CA ARG A 209 -2.42 40.87 12.88
C ARG A 209 -2.40 40.48 14.37
N ALA A 210 -1.67 41.19 15.22
CA ALA A 210 -1.74 40.92 16.66
C ALA A 210 -3.07 41.44 17.24
N ASP A 211 -3.74 40.62 18.03
CA ASP A 211 -5.06 40.94 18.60
C ASP A 211 -5.00 42.12 19.59
N GLU A 212 -3.88 42.29 20.30
CA GLU A 212 -3.73 43.35 21.29
C GLU A 212 -2.91 44.54 20.77
N PRO A 213 -3.41 45.79 20.92
CA PRO A 213 -2.77 46.99 20.37
C PRO A 213 -1.38 47.28 20.97
N HIS A 214 -1.11 46.83 22.20
CA HIS A 214 0.22 46.95 22.81
C HIS A 214 1.23 46.01 22.11
N CYS A 215 0.81 44.79 21.78
CA CYS A 215 1.63 43.81 21.07
C CYS A 215 1.91 44.26 19.62
N GLN A 216 0.95 44.90 18.94
CA GLN A 216 1.19 45.47 17.60
C GLN A 216 2.33 46.51 17.59
N VAL A 217 2.40 47.37 18.62
CA VAL A 217 3.44 48.40 18.76
C VAL A 217 4.77 47.78 19.17
N ALA A 218 4.75 46.86 20.13
CA ALA A 218 5.94 46.12 20.57
C ALA A 218 6.56 45.31 19.42
N CYS A 219 5.74 44.61 18.64
CA CYS A 219 6.16 43.83 17.49
C CYS A 219 6.87 44.67 16.43
N ARG A 220 6.30 45.83 16.05
CA ARG A 220 6.95 46.72 15.07
C ARG A 220 8.26 47.29 15.59
N ARG A 221 8.35 47.58 16.90
CA ARG A 221 9.58 48.03 17.54
C ARG A 221 10.63 46.94 17.46
N ILE A 222 10.30 45.71 17.87
CA ILE A 222 11.21 44.56 17.93
C ILE A 222 11.72 44.18 16.54
N LEU A 223 10.85 44.10 15.52
CA LEU A 223 11.25 43.80 14.13
C LEU A 223 12.13 44.89 13.50
N ARG A 224 12.12 46.12 14.03
CA ARG A 224 13.00 47.22 13.55
C ARG A 224 14.33 47.29 14.29
N THR A 225 14.42 46.73 15.50
CA THR A 225 15.59 46.86 16.37
C THR A 225 16.40 45.58 16.49
N MET A 226 15.76 44.42 16.42
CA MET A 226 16.41 43.12 16.57
C MET A 226 16.70 42.50 15.21
N THR A 227 17.84 41.83 15.09
CA THR A 227 18.38 41.37 13.81
C THR A 227 18.39 39.85 13.66
N THR A 228 18.03 39.12 14.72
CA THR A 228 18.04 37.66 14.74
C THR A 228 16.65 37.11 15.08
N GLU A 229 16.22 36.04 14.41
CA GLU A 229 14.88 35.43 14.60
C GLU A 229 14.61 35.05 16.07
N HIS A 230 15.65 34.65 16.80
CA HIS A 230 15.53 34.25 18.20
C HIS A 230 15.31 35.44 19.15
N GLU A 231 16.06 36.54 19.00
CA GLU A 231 15.84 37.78 19.78
C GLU A 231 14.49 38.42 19.46
N ILE A 232 14.07 38.32 18.18
CA ILE A 232 12.75 38.76 17.74
C ILE A 232 11.66 37.93 18.43
N MET A 233 11.78 36.60 18.42
CA MET A 233 10.78 35.73 19.05
C MET A 233 10.73 35.87 20.57
N GLU A 234 11.87 35.90 21.26
CA GLU A 234 11.88 36.09 22.72
C GLU A 234 11.33 37.47 23.10
N GLY A 235 11.73 38.54 22.39
CA GLY A 235 11.19 39.87 22.64
C GLY A 235 9.68 39.96 22.39
N LEU A 236 9.17 39.26 21.38
CA LEU A 236 7.73 39.19 21.08
C LEU A 236 6.98 38.41 22.15
N ILE A 237 7.51 37.27 22.60
CA ILE A 237 6.89 36.45 23.65
C ILE A 237 6.82 37.22 24.98
N ASP A 238 7.88 37.94 25.33
CA ASP A 238 7.97 38.68 26.59
C ASP A 238 7.03 39.91 26.60
N GLU A 239 6.96 40.64 25.49
CA GLU A 239 6.14 41.87 25.40
C GLU A 239 4.68 41.63 25.00
N CYS A 240 4.36 40.51 24.34
CA CYS A 240 2.98 40.15 23.96
C CYS A 240 2.35 39.09 24.88
N GLY A 241 3.08 38.59 25.89
CA GLY A 241 2.56 37.71 26.95
C GLY A 241 2.03 36.34 26.50
N SER A 242 2.30 35.92 25.25
CA SER A 242 1.74 34.71 24.63
C SER A 242 2.81 33.88 23.91
N GLN A 243 2.83 32.56 24.16
CA GLN A 243 3.71 31.62 23.44
C GLN A 243 3.22 31.45 21.99
N PRO A 244 4.12 31.25 21.01
CA PRO A 244 3.76 31.11 19.61
C PRO A 244 2.90 29.85 19.42
N LEU A 245 1.59 30.05 19.32
CA LEU A 245 0.63 29.00 19.00
C LEU A 245 0.35 29.02 17.49
N PRO A 246 0.25 27.85 16.81
CA PRO A 246 -0.09 27.78 15.38
C PRO A 246 -1.46 28.38 15.01
N GLN A 247 -2.27 28.71 16.02
CA GLN A 247 -3.61 29.29 15.90
C GLN A 247 -3.60 30.83 15.99
N ASP A 248 -2.47 31.44 16.40
CA ASP A 248 -2.38 32.89 16.62
C ASP A 248 -2.14 33.65 15.29
N PRO A 249 -2.99 34.63 14.92
CA PRO A 249 -2.92 35.32 13.63
C PRO A 249 -1.61 36.06 13.35
N LEU A 250 -0.93 36.56 14.39
CA LEU A 250 0.40 37.19 14.27
C LEU A 250 1.43 36.13 13.87
N TRP A 251 1.44 35.00 14.57
CA TRP A 251 2.41 33.93 14.36
C TRP A 251 2.15 33.14 13.07
N GLN A 252 0.89 32.94 12.69
CA GLN A 252 0.52 32.37 11.39
C GLN A 252 1.08 33.18 10.22
N CYS A 253 1.09 34.50 10.35
CA CYS A 253 1.66 35.37 9.33
C CYS A 253 3.18 35.22 9.21
N PHE A 254 3.89 35.11 10.32
CA PHE A 254 5.34 34.85 10.30
C PHE A 254 5.68 33.46 9.74
N LEU A 255 4.82 32.46 9.98
CA LEU A 255 5.02 31.07 9.56
C LEU A 255 4.57 30.80 8.11
N GLY A 256 3.68 31.62 7.54
CA GLY A 256 3.34 31.62 6.12
C GLY A 256 4.44 32.24 5.26
N SER A 257 4.68 31.71 4.05
CA SER A 257 5.70 32.21 3.12
C SER A 257 5.57 33.71 2.83
N ALA A 258 6.40 34.53 3.48
CA ALA A 258 6.49 35.97 3.24
C ALA A 258 7.18 36.25 1.90
N HIS A 259 6.40 36.42 0.82
CA HIS A 259 6.83 37.10 -0.41
C HIS A 259 5.85 38.23 -0.73
N PRO A 260 6.31 39.50 -0.79
CA PRO A 260 5.57 40.55 -1.48
C PRO A 260 5.63 40.28 -3.00
N PRO A 261 4.57 40.59 -3.77
CA PRO A 261 4.59 40.38 -5.21
C PRO A 261 5.51 41.42 -5.87
N THR A 262 6.66 40.97 -6.39
CA THR A 262 7.46 41.74 -7.35
C THR A 262 6.75 41.76 -8.70
N LYS A 263 6.50 42.96 -9.23
CA LYS A 263 5.90 43.19 -10.55
C LYS A 263 6.85 42.75 -11.67
N SER A 264 6.23 42.22 -12.73
CA SER A 264 6.73 41.74 -14.05
C SER A 264 7.07 40.24 -14.05
N GLU A 265 6.48 39.38 -14.88
CA GLU A 265 5.97 39.59 -16.24
C GLU A 265 4.58 38.96 -16.45
N MET A 266 3.94 39.42 -17.51
CA MET A 266 2.58 39.09 -17.93
C MET A 266 2.49 37.62 -18.38
N GLU A 267 2.21 36.71 -17.45
CA GLU A 267 1.60 35.42 -17.76
C GLU A 267 0.16 35.41 -17.25
N THR A 268 -0.72 35.02 -18.15
CA THR A 268 -2.17 34.82 -18.00
C THR A 268 -2.59 34.40 -16.59
N SER A 269 -3.52 35.18 -16.00
CA SER A 269 -4.43 34.87 -14.87
C SER A 269 -4.00 33.71 -13.92
N PRO A 270 -3.83 33.92 -12.60
CA PRO A 270 -3.58 32.82 -11.67
C PRO A 270 -4.82 31.91 -11.67
N THR A 271 -4.79 30.86 -12.47
CA THR A 271 -5.72 29.75 -12.35
C THR A 271 -5.37 29.14 -11.00
N ALA A 272 -6.27 29.29 -10.03
CA ALA A 272 -6.12 28.64 -8.74
C ALA A 272 -5.89 27.14 -8.98
N LYS A 273 -5.01 26.46 -8.24
CA LYS A 273 -4.70 25.05 -8.47
C LYS A 273 -5.79 24.16 -7.88
N MET A 274 -6.15 23.05 -8.55
CA MET A 274 -7.22 22.12 -8.13
C MET A 274 -6.64 20.81 -7.57
N ASP A 275 -7.21 20.32 -6.48
CA ASP A 275 -7.03 18.95 -5.97
C ASP A 275 -8.28 18.12 -6.29
N GLY A 276 -8.26 17.47 -7.46
CA GLY A 276 -9.42 16.75 -7.98
C GLY A 276 -9.79 15.51 -7.15
N ALA A 277 -8.82 14.91 -6.45
CA ALA A 277 -9.07 13.74 -5.61
C ALA A 277 -9.86 14.13 -4.35
N LYS A 278 -9.48 15.24 -3.70
CA LYS A 278 -10.26 15.80 -2.58
C LYS A 278 -11.60 16.32 -3.04
N LEU A 279 -11.68 16.97 -4.20
CA LEU A 279 -12.95 17.43 -4.76
C LEU A 279 -13.95 16.27 -4.97
N HIS A 280 -13.44 15.09 -5.34
CA HIS A 280 -14.25 13.86 -5.43
C HIS A 280 -14.87 13.47 -4.08
N CYS A 281 -14.15 13.70 -2.98
CA CYS A 281 -14.63 13.47 -1.61
C CYS A 281 -15.62 14.52 -1.12
N CYS A 282 -15.49 15.77 -1.53
CA CYS A 282 -16.37 16.86 -1.07
C CYS A 282 -17.85 16.57 -1.32
N TYR A 283 -18.18 15.86 -2.39
CA TYR A 283 -19.56 15.47 -2.69
C TYR A 283 -20.15 14.42 -1.74
N LYS A 284 -19.31 13.75 -0.92
CA LYS A 284 -19.74 12.83 0.15
C LYS A 284 -20.07 13.52 1.46
N ALA A 285 -19.85 14.83 1.57
CA ALA A 285 -20.26 15.62 2.72
C ALA A 285 -21.76 15.43 2.98
N ASN A 286 -22.15 15.35 4.26
CA ASN A 286 -23.54 15.19 4.65
C ASN A 286 -24.23 16.56 4.82
N THR A 287 -23.49 17.58 5.27
CA THR A 287 -23.95 18.97 5.36
C THR A 287 -23.48 19.80 4.17
N SER A 288 -24.25 20.84 3.81
CA SER A 288 -23.83 21.80 2.78
C SER A 288 -22.64 22.63 3.23
N LEU A 289 -22.56 23.01 4.50
CA LEU A 289 -21.45 23.79 5.05
C LEU A 289 -20.10 23.09 4.79
N CYS A 290 -19.98 21.82 5.19
CA CYS A 290 -18.74 21.08 5.00
C CYS A 290 -18.47 20.74 3.53
N ARG A 291 -19.51 20.59 2.72
CA ARG A 291 -19.38 20.43 1.27
C ARG A 291 -18.74 21.67 0.64
N ASP A 292 -19.26 22.84 0.95
CA ASP A 292 -18.85 24.11 0.35
C ASP A 292 -17.43 24.48 0.81
N MET A 293 -17.14 24.34 2.11
CA MET A 293 -15.78 24.52 2.63
C MET A 293 -14.78 23.55 2.00
N CYS A 294 -15.15 22.27 1.84
CA CYS A 294 -14.30 21.27 1.18
C CYS A 294 -14.04 21.62 -0.29
N GLN A 295 -15.04 22.10 -1.02
CA GLN A 295 -14.90 22.51 -2.41
C GLN A 295 -13.98 23.73 -2.53
N GLU A 296 -14.12 24.69 -1.62
CA GLU A 296 -13.27 25.88 -1.58
C GLU A 296 -11.79 25.51 -1.36
N ILE A 297 -11.47 24.72 -0.33
CA ILE A 297 -10.08 24.29 -0.05
C ILE A 297 -9.49 23.41 -1.18
N SER A 298 -10.34 22.71 -1.93
CA SER A 298 -9.93 21.83 -3.03
C SER A 298 -9.74 22.56 -4.36
N THR A 299 -10.34 23.73 -4.55
CA THR A 299 -10.29 24.51 -5.81
C THR A 299 -9.48 25.79 -5.72
N ASN A 300 -9.36 26.36 -4.52
CA ASN A 300 -8.65 27.59 -4.19
C ASN A 300 -7.49 27.32 -3.23
N TRP A 301 -6.50 26.58 -3.71
CA TRP A 301 -5.31 26.23 -2.91
C TRP A 301 -4.52 27.49 -2.50
N GLY A 302 -4.47 27.81 -1.21
CA GLY A 302 -3.60 28.86 -0.63
C GLY A 302 -4.26 29.89 0.28
N THR A 303 -5.58 29.82 0.54
CA THR A 303 -6.27 30.63 1.56
C THR A 303 -6.30 29.89 2.91
N GLN A 304 -6.32 30.62 4.04
CA GLN A 304 -6.19 30.11 5.42
C GLN A 304 -7.38 29.24 5.93
N THR A 305 -8.17 28.63 5.05
CA THR A 305 -9.45 27.95 5.36
C THR A 305 -9.32 26.51 5.90
N TRP A 306 -8.11 25.91 5.92
CA TRP A 306 -7.91 24.53 6.38
C TRP A 306 -8.20 24.35 7.88
N GLN A 307 -7.80 25.29 8.74
CA GLN A 307 -8.02 25.16 10.18
C GLN A 307 -9.51 25.21 10.55
N GLU A 308 -10.28 26.09 9.90
CA GLU A 308 -11.73 26.16 10.09
C GLU A 308 -12.42 24.88 9.61
N PHE A 309 -11.97 24.33 8.47
CA PHE A 309 -12.47 23.06 7.95
C PHE A 309 -12.20 21.90 8.91
N ASP A 310 -10.96 21.76 9.41
CA ASP A 310 -10.60 20.68 10.31
C ASP A 310 -11.43 20.76 11.61
N GLN A 311 -11.60 21.98 12.17
CA GLN A 311 -12.39 22.19 13.38
C GLN A 311 -13.88 21.87 13.20
N MET A 312 -14.49 22.27 12.08
CA MET A 312 -15.93 22.18 11.87
C MET A 312 -16.37 20.84 11.25
N CYS A 313 -15.52 20.23 10.42
CA CYS A 313 -15.89 19.11 9.56
C CYS A 313 -15.10 17.83 9.88
N GLU A 314 -13.79 17.89 10.11
CA GLU A 314 -12.96 16.67 10.28
C GLU A 314 -13.30 15.89 11.56
N TYR A 315 -13.67 16.60 12.63
CA TYR A 315 -14.06 15.98 13.91
C TYR A 315 -15.57 15.80 14.09
N SER A 316 -16.38 16.16 13.09
CA SER A 316 -17.83 16.00 13.16
C SER A 316 -18.23 14.55 12.84
N PRO A 317 -18.89 13.82 13.76
CA PRO A 317 -19.32 12.44 13.49
C PRO A 317 -20.36 12.36 12.36
N VAL A 318 -21.06 13.47 12.08
CA VAL A 318 -22.03 13.57 10.97
C VAL A 318 -21.33 13.54 9.60
N GLU A 319 -20.08 14.00 9.52
CA GLU A 319 -19.30 14.08 8.29
C GLU A 319 -18.41 12.86 8.06
N LYS A 320 -18.64 11.76 8.80
CA LYS A 320 -17.87 10.51 8.66
C LYS A 320 -17.64 10.07 7.20
N PRO A 321 -18.61 10.11 6.26
CA PRO A 321 -18.37 9.74 4.87
C PRO A 321 -17.35 10.63 4.14
N LEU A 322 -17.38 11.95 4.38
CA LEU A 322 -16.42 12.90 3.84
C LEU A 322 -15.03 12.66 4.43
N VAL A 323 -14.93 12.60 5.75
CA VAL A 323 -13.66 12.46 6.48
C VAL A 323 -12.97 11.15 6.13
N THR A 324 -13.73 10.05 6.06
CA THR A 324 -13.21 8.75 5.64
C THR A 324 -12.63 8.81 4.22
N CYS A 325 -13.34 9.46 3.29
CA CYS A 325 -12.87 9.62 1.92
C CYS A 325 -11.60 10.46 1.84
N LEU A 326 -11.53 11.59 2.56
CA LEU A 326 -10.34 12.44 2.61
C LEU A 326 -9.14 11.69 3.20
N ALA A 327 -9.37 10.88 4.25
CA ALA A 327 -8.34 10.03 4.81
C ALA A 327 -7.82 8.99 3.79
N ASP A 328 -8.70 8.41 2.97
CA ASP A 328 -8.31 7.46 1.91
C ASP A 328 -7.47 8.10 0.80
N VAL A 329 -7.77 9.35 0.44
CA VAL A 329 -7.00 10.09 -0.56
C VAL A 329 -5.63 10.50 -0.02
N ARG A 330 -5.55 10.89 1.25
CA ARG A 330 -4.30 11.32 1.91
C ARG A 330 -3.38 10.12 2.18
N GLU A 331 -3.92 9.09 2.84
CA GLU A 331 -3.19 7.91 3.32
C GLU A 331 -4.08 6.67 3.18
N PRO A 332 -4.05 5.97 2.02
CA PRO A 332 -4.90 4.80 1.79
C PRO A 332 -4.49 3.64 2.71
N CYS A 333 -5.47 2.84 3.12
CA CYS A 333 -5.24 1.60 3.87
C CYS A 333 -4.50 0.57 3.00
N GLN A 334 -3.32 0.16 3.46
CA GLN A 334 -2.45 -0.82 2.80
C GLN A 334 -2.16 -2.01 3.71
N LEU A 335 -1.97 -3.18 3.12
CA LEU A 335 -1.66 -4.39 3.87
C LEU A 335 -0.21 -4.37 4.36
N GLY A 336 -0.01 -4.89 5.57
CA GLY A 336 1.30 -5.10 6.15
C GLY A 336 1.86 -3.88 6.86
N CYS A 337 2.70 -4.13 7.85
CA CYS A 337 3.54 -3.10 8.45
C CYS A 337 4.84 -3.73 8.99
N LYS A 338 5.96 -3.03 8.79
CA LYS A 338 7.31 -3.49 9.16
C LYS A 338 8.24 -2.32 9.42
N ASP A 339 9.41 -2.62 9.97
CA ASP A 339 10.56 -1.71 10.14
C ASP A 339 10.30 -0.50 11.06
N LEU A 340 9.31 -0.59 11.97
CA LEU A 340 9.09 0.42 13.01
C LEU A 340 10.01 0.16 14.24
N GLY A 341 10.64 1.20 14.76
CA GLY A 341 11.56 1.12 15.89
C GLY A 341 10.92 1.39 17.26
N TYR A 342 9.92 2.28 17.33
CA TYR A 342 9.20 2.61 18.57
C TYR A 342 7.92 1.77 18.72
N CYS A 343 7.08 1.76 17.68
CA CYS A 343 5.80 1.05 17.59
C CYS A 343 5.97 -0.42 17.15
N THR A 344 6.92 -1.12 17.74
CA THR A 344 7.34 -2.47 17.33
C THR A 344 6.22 -3.51 17.32
N ASN A 345 5.19 -3.38 18.18
CA ASN A 345 4.06 -4.31 18.23
C ASN A 345 3.17 -4.29 16.98
N PHE A 346 3.32 -3.28 16.12
CA PHE A 346 2.63 -3.14 14.84
C PHE A 346 3.39 -3.82 13.69
N ASN A 347 4.66 -4.18 13.89
CA ASN A 347 5.44 -4.91 12.90
C ASN A 347 4.95 -6.35 12.73
N ASN A 348 5.26 -6.94 11.57
CA ASN A 348 5.04 -8.34 11.25
C ASN A 348 3.57 -8.76 11.29
N ARG A 349 2.70 -7.88 10.78
CA ARG A 349 1.25 -8.10 10.64
C ARG A 349 0.83 -8.01 9.17
N PRO A 350 1.16 -9.01 8.33
CA PRO A 350 1.00 -8.92 6.87
C PRO A 350 -0.47 -8.96 6.39
N THR A 351 -1.38 -9.48 7.19
CA THR A 351 -2.82 -9.57 6.85
C THR A 351 -3.64 -8.41 7.42
N GLU A 352 -3.03 -7.52 8.21
CA GLU A 352 -3.69 -6.34 8.77
C GLU A 352 -3.46 -5.10 7.89
N LEU A 353 -4.40 -4.15 7.94
CA LEU A 353 -4.36 -2.92 7.15
C LEU A 353 -3.90 -1.73 8.00
N PHE A 354 -3.02 -0.91 7.44
CA PHE A 354 -2.48 0.30 8.06
C PHE A 354 -2.46 1.45 7.06
N ARG A 355 -2.70 2.68 7.52
CA ARG A 355 -2.61 3.88 6.66
C ARG A 355 -1.21 4.48 6.62
N SER A 356 -0.45 4.38 7.72
CA SER A 356 0.81 5.11 7.86
C SER A 356 1.91 4.28 8.53
N CYS A 357 2.42 3.28 7.81
CA CYS A 357 3.53 2.45 8.29
C CYS A 357 4.88 3.01 7.82
N ASN A 358 5.36 4.10 8.43
CA ASN A 358 6.63 4.72 8.07
C ASN A 358 7.36 5.31 9.30
N VAL A 359 8.64 5.65 9.12
CA VAL A 359 9.52 6.17 10.19
C VAL A 359 9.01 7.51 10.77
N GLN A 360 8.32 8.33 9.98
CA GLN A 360 7.81 9.62 10.46
C GLN A 360 6.67 9.41 11.45
N SER A 361 5.73 8.51 11.15
CA SER A 361 4.63 8.14 12.03
C SER A 361 5.12 7.45 13.31
N ASP A 362 6.15 6.61 13.19
CA ASP A 362 6.82 5.98 14.35
C ASP A 362 7.43 7.03 15.29
N GLN A 363 8.12 8.02 14.72
CA GLN A 363 8.69 9.15 15.49
C GLN A 363 7.60 10.08 16.04
N GLY A 364 6.50 10.25 15.31
CA GLY A 364 5.31 10.98 15.75
C GLY A 364 4.74 10.40 17.04
N ALA A 365 4.60 9.07 17.11
CA ALA A 365 4.08 8.40 18.30
C ALA A 365 4.99 8.60 19.52
N MET A 366 6.32 8.57 19.31
CA MET A 366 7.28 8.86 20.37
C MET A 366 7.16 10.32 20.87
N ASN A 367 6.88 11.27 19.97
CA ASN A 367 6.72 12.68 20.31
C ASN A 367 5.41 12.94 21.07
N ASP A 368 4.32 12.28 20.68
CA ASP A 368 3.04 12.35 21.39
C ASP A 368 3.17 11.91 22.85
N ILE A 369 3.85 10.80 23.11
CA ILE A 369 4.11 10.33 24.48
C ILE A 369 4.92 11.34 25.30
N LYS A 370 5.91 11.99 24.68
CA LYS A 370 6.67 13.06 25.34
C LYS A 370 5.76 14.24 25.68
N LEU A 371 4.88 14.65 24.76
CA LEU A 371 3.96 15.76 24.96
C LEU A 371 2.93 15.46 26.07
N TRP A 372 2.32 14.27 26.04
CA TRP A 372 1.30 13.85 27.00
C TRP A 372 1.85 13.65 28.41
N SER A 373 3.17 13.44 28.55
CA SER A 373 3.85 13.39 29.86
C SER A 373 3.75 14.70 30.66
N ASN A 374 3.34 15.80 30.01
CA ASN A 374 3.01 17.07 30.68
C ASN A 374 1.64 17.03 31.43
N GLY A 375 0.92 15.91 31.37
CA GLY A 375 -0.32 15.69 32.14
C GLY A 375 -1.57 16.31 31.52
N THR A 376 -1.54 16.66 30.23
CA THR A 376 -2.71 17.10 29.46
C THR A 376 -2.54 16.78 27.99
N ILE A 377 -3.52 16.09 27.42
CA ILE A 377 -3.61 15.81 25.99
C ILE A 377 -4.40 16.95 25.36
N LYS A 378 -3.76 17.70 24.45
CA LYS A 378 -4.39 18.81 23.74
C LYS A 378 -4.99 18.32 22.42
N MET A 379 -6.30 18.41 22.28
CA MET A 379 -7.02 18.19 21.02
C MET A 379 -7.57 19.55 20.51
N PRO A 380 -7.89 19.70 19.23
CA PRO A 380 -8.32 21.00 18.67
C PRO A 380 -9.53 21.64 19.36
N PHE A 381 -10.44 20.84 19.92
CA PHE A 381 -11.68 21.29 20.56
C PHE A 381 -11.82 20.85 22.02
N MET A 382 -10.83 20.14 22.57
CA MET A 382 -10.87 19.70 23.98
C MET A 382 -9.47 19.45 24.56
N ASN A 383 -9.32 19.68 25.86
CA ASN A 383 -8.14 19.27 26.61
C ASN A 383 -8.52 18.12 27.54
N ILE A 384 -7.74 17.04 27.54
CA ILE A 384 -7.99 15.86 28.38
C ILE A 384 -6.87 15.80 29.43
N PRO A 385 -7.15 16.17 30.69
CA PRO A 385 -6.20 16.03 31.78
C PRO A 385 -5.94 14.56 32.10
N VAL A 386 -4.68 14.17 32.19
CA VAL A 386 -4.29 12.78 32.48
C VAL A 386 -3.27 12.76 33.62
N LEU A 387 -3.27 11.66 34.38
CA LEU A 387 -2.23 11.34 35.34
C LEU A 387 -0.90 11.07 34.62
N ASP A 388 0.21 10.93 35.36
CA ASP A 388 1.52 10.63 34.75
C ASP A 388 1.48 9.30 33.99
N ILE A 389 1.38 9.40 32.66
CA ILE A 389 1.21 8.28 31.74
C ILE A 389 2.40 7.31 31.74
N ARG A 390 3.56 7.74 32.25
CA ARG A 390 4.75 6.88 32.41
C ARG A 390 4.59 5.90 33.57
N LYS A 391 3.66 6.18 34.49
CA LYS A 391 3.36 5.31 35.65
C LYS A 391 2.01 4.63 35.50
N CYS A 392 1.02 5.34 34.97
CA CYS A 392 -0.33 4.83 34.80
C CYS A 392 -0.48 4.21 33.41
N ARG A 393 -0.43 2.87 33.32
CA ARG A 393 -0.63 2.07 32.10
C ARG A 393 0.27 2.51 30.91
N PRO A 394 1.60 2.49 31.06
CA PRO A 394 2.53 3.00 30.03
C PRO A 394 2.40 2.30 28.68
N GLU A 395 2.25 0.97 28.66
CA GLU A 395 2.10 0.20 27.42
C GLU A 395 0.79 0.52 26.68
N MET A 396 -0.28 0.81 27.42
CA MET A 396 -1.57 1.18 26.83
C MET A 396 -1.49 2.57 26.18
N TRP A 397 -0.88 3.55 26.86
CA TRP A 397 -0.65 4.87 26.26
C TRP A 397 0.26 4.81 25.04
N LYS A 398 1.32 3.98 25.10
CA LYS A 398 2.17 3.71 23.93
C LYS A 398 1.35 3.15 22.77
N ALA A 399 0.49 2.16 23.02
CA ALA A 399 -0.39 1.60 22.00
C ALA A 399 -1.38 2.64 21.43
N VAL A 400 -1.93 3.53 22.26
CA VAL A 400 -2.77 4.66 21.80
C VAL A 400 -1.97 5.59 20.88
N ALA A 401 -0.78 6.04 21.29
CA ALA A 401 0.05 6.91 20.46
C ALA A 401 0.41 6.26 19.12
N CYS A 402 0.80 4.99 19.15
CA CYS A 402 1.08 4.22 17.95
C CYS A 402 -0.17 4.04 17.07
N ALA A 403 -1.34 3.73 17.64
CA ALA A 403 -2.58 3.58 16.88
C ALA A 403 -3.00 4.90 16.21
N LEU A 404 -2.82 6.05 16.87
CA LEU A 404 -3.15 7.36 16.30
C LEU A 404 -2.22 7.76 15.14
N GLN A 405 -0.95 7.33 15.17
CA GLN A 405 0.05 7.71 14.17
C GLN A 405 0.16 6.69 13.04
N ILE A 406 0.23 5.38 13.37
CA ILE A 406 0.30 4.28 12.40
C ILE A 406 -1.06 4.05 11.73
N LYS A 407 -2.15 4.38 12.43
CA LYS A 407 -3.54 4.35 11.93
C LYS A 407 -3.90 2.99 11.32
N PRO A 408 -3.98 1.92 12.14
CA PRO A 408 -4.55 0.66 11.70
C PRO A 408 -6.00 0.90 11.24
N CYS A 409 -6.49 0.11 10.29
CA CYS A 409 -7.84 0.27 9.78
C CYS A 409 -8.48 -1.08 9.46
N TYR A 410 -9.81 -1.10 9.45
CA TYR A 410 -10.59 -2.27 9.01
C TYR A 410 -11.14 -2.05 7.61
N SER A 411 -11.16 -3.12 6.82
CA SER A 411 -11.86 -3.18 5.53
C SER A 411 -13.32 -2.71 5.68
N LYS A 412 -14.02 -3.21 6.69
CA LYS A 412 -15.47 -2.98 6.89
C LYS A 412 -15.86 -1.57 7.37
N SER A 413 -14.99 -0.86 8.10
CA SER A 413 -15.35 0.45 8.68
C SER A 413 -14.47 1.61 8.21
N ARG A 414 -13.32 1.30 7.59
CA ARG A 414 -12.24 2.21 7.14
C ARG A 414 -11.70 3.19 8.18
N GLY A 415 -12.27 3.22 9.38
CA GLY A 415 -11.86 4.09 10.47
C GLY A 415 -10.61 3.55 11.18
N SER A 416 -9.85 4.47 11.76
CA SER A 416 -8.68 4.18 12.60
C SER A 416 -8.88 4.59 14.05
N VAL A 417 -10.14 4.55 14.49
CA VAL A 417 -10.54 4.97 15.84
C VAL A 417 -10.52 3.77 16.78
N ILE A 418 -9.95 3.96 17.98
CA ILE A 418 -9.92 2.93 19.02
C ILE A 418 -11.33 2.60 19.54
N CYS A 419 -11.51 1.44 20.16
CA CYS A 419 -12.82 1.05 20.70
C CYS A 419 -13.23 1.90 21.91
N LYS A 420 -14.55 2.13 22.05
CA LYS A 420 -15.13 2.90 23.16
C LYS A 420 -14.71 2.32 24.51
N SER A 421 -14.78 1.00 24.66
CA SER A 421 -14.41 0.28 25.88
C SER A 421 -12.97 0.54 26.28
N ASP A 422 -12.03 0.46 25.34
CA ASP A 422 -10.61 0.77 25.56
C ASP A 422 -10.40 2.23 25.98
N CYS A 423 -11.05 3.18 25.29
CA CYS A 423 -10.99 4.60 25.64
C CYS A 423 -11.50 4.85 27.08
N VAL A 424 -12.66 4.28 27.41
CA VAL A 424 -13.28 4.43 28.73
C VAL A 424 -12.41 3.80 29.80
N ASP A 425 -11.84 2.63 29.57
CA ASP A 425 -10.96 1.96 30.53
C ASP A 425 -9.73 2.82 30.86
N ILE A 426 -9.08 3.35 29.82
CA ILE A 426 -7.89 4.21 29.95
C ILE A 426 -8.22 5.48 30.74
N LEU A 427 -9.27 6.21 30.37
CA LEU A 427 -9.62 7.46 31.04
C LEU A 427 -10.20 7.24 32.44
N THR A 428 -10.84 6.10 32.69
CA THR A 428 -11.33 5.74 34.02
C THR A 428 -10.17 5.50 34.98
N GLN A 429 -9.10 4.84 34.53
CA GLN A 429 -7.94 4.51 35.36
C GLN A 429 -6.88 5.62 35.42
N CYS A 430 -6.64 6.31 34.30
CA CYS A 430 -5.53 7.26 34.14
C CYS A 430 -5.95 8.70 33.83
N GLY A 431 -7.25 9.01 33.73
CA GLY A 431 -7.74 10.39 33.63
C GLY A 431 -7.64 11.14 34.95
N ASP A 432 -7.18 12.39 34.93
CA ASP A 432 -7.15 13.22 36.14
C ASP A 432 -8.54 13.83 36.40
N ARG A 433 -9.41 13.04 37.04
CA ARG A 433 -10.80 13.40 37.36
C ARG A 433 -10.94 14.69 38.14
N ARG A 434 -9.91 15.14 38.86
CA ARG A 434 -9.94 16.41 39.61
C ARG A 434 -9.88 17.63 38.70
N ARG A 435 -9.35 17.45 37.50
CA ARG A 435 -9.16 18.50 36.49
C ARG A 435 -10.19 18.43 35.36
N PHE A 436 -11.11 17.46 35.39
CA PHE A 436 -12.22 17.39 34.44
C PHE A 436 -13.20 18.54 34.69
N TYR A 437 -13.80 19.07 33.61
CA TYR A 437 -14.83 20.11 33.73
C TYR A 437 -16.07 19.54 34.43
N GLU A 438 -16.86 20.39 35.10
CA GLU A 438 -18.07 19.95 35.81
C GLU A 438 -19.04 19.20 34.88
N GLY A 439 -19.44 18.00 35.28
CA GLY A 439 -20.32 17.11 34.49
C GLY A 439 -19.62 16.28 33.41
N GLN A 440 -18.31 16.46 33.20
CA GLN A 440 -17.55 15.68 32.23
C GLN A 440 -17.06 14.36 32.84
N THR A 441 -17.40 13.23 32.22
CA THR A 441 -16.95 11.88 32.61
C THR A 441 -16.11 11.23 31.52
N ALA A 442 -15.42 10.13 31.85
CA ALA A 442 -14.66 9.35 30.86
C ALA A 442 -15.55 8.88 29.70
N GLU A 443 -16.78 8.47 30.01
CA GLU A 443 -17.77 8.00 29.04
C GLU A 443 -18.18 9.09 28.05
N LEU A 444 -18.47 10.31 28.54
CA LEU A 444 -18.84 11.45 27.69
C LEU A 444 -17.68 11.90 26.79
N ILE A 445 -16.45 11.86 27.30
CA ILE A 445 -15.25 12.13 26.50
C ILE A 445 -15.12 11.09 25.38
N CYS A 446 -15.22 9.81 25.73
CA CYS A 446 -15.10 8.71 24.76
C CYS A 446 -16.28 8.63 23.80
N GLU A 447 -17.46 9.15 24.13
CA GLU A 447 -18.56 9.29 23.16
C GLU A 447 -18.22 10.24 22.01
N ILE A 448 -17.40 11.24 22.26
CA ILE A 448 -16.95 12.17 21.22
C ILE A 448 -15.76 11.58 20.44
N LEU A 449 -14.80 10.99 21.15
CA LEU A 449 -13.53 10.53 20.56
C LEU A 449 -13.62 9.14 19.91
N SER A 450 -14.42 8.24 20.48
CA SER A 450 -14.46 6.82 20.15
C SER A 450 -15.85 6.22 20.43
N PRO A 451 -16.90 6.63 19.69
CA PRO A 451 -18.28 6.24 20.00
C PRO A 451 -18.62 4.77 19.73
N ILE A 452 -17.74 4.04 19.03
CA ILE A 452 -18.01 2.70 18.50
C ILE A 452 -17.26 1.66 19.34
N ASP A 453 -17.97 0.60 19.72
CA ASP A 453 -17.40 -0.51 20.49
C ASP A 453 -17.51 -1.87 19.79
N ASP A 454 -17.99 -1.87 18.54
CA ASP A 454 -18.03 -3.05 17.69
C ASP A 454 -16.60 -3.36 17.18
N PRO A 455 -16.00 -4.53 17.52
CA PRO A 455 -14.65 -4.89 17.12
C PRO A 455 -14.42 -5.01 15.60
N GLU A 456 -15.48 -5.05 14.78
CA GLU A 456 -15.38 -4.96 13.32
C GLU A 456 -15.32 -3.51 12.81
N ARG A 457 -15.60 -2.54 13.69
CA ARG A 457 -15.75 -1.12 13.34
C ARG A 457 -14.86 -0.17 14.12
N CYS A 458 -14.18 -0.63 15.16
CA CYS A 458 -13.19 0.09 15.95
C CYS A 458 -11.94 -0.77 16.18
N ILE A 459 -10.81 -0.13 16.50
CA ILE A 459 -9.51 -0.76 16.74
C ILE A 459 -9.39 -1.19 18.21
N PRO A 460 -9.41 -2.50 18.53
CA PRO A 460 -9.19 -2.99 19.89
C PRO A 460 -7.69 -2.96 20.21
N LEU A 461 -7.32 -2.24 21.25
CA LEU A 461 -5.92 -2.00 21.61
C LEU A 461 -5.19 -3.24 22.08
N GLU A 462 -5.90 -4.20 22.69
CA GLU A 462 -5.35 -5.47 23.17
C GLU A 462 -4.48 -6.18 22.11
N ARG A 463 -4.88 -6.08 20.82
CA ARG A 463 -4.15 -6.68 19.70
C ARG A 463 -2.73 -6.14 19.55
N TYR A 464 -2.48 -4.90 19.98
CA TYR A 464 -1.22 -4.17 19.81
C TYR A 464 -0.47 -3.96 21.13
N LEU A 465 -0.96 -4.51 22.24
CA LEU A 465 -0.21 -4.52 23.50
C LEU A 465 0.91 -5.56 23.50
N THR A 466 0.82 -6.57 22.63
CA THR A 466 1.83 -7.61 22.47
C THR A 466 2.36 -7.65 21.03
N PRO A 467 3.62 -8.11 20.83
CA PRO A 467 4.16 -8.35 19.50
C PRO A 467 3.32 -9.36 18.71
N SER A 468 3.39 -9.30 17.37
CA SER A 468 2.74 -10.26 16.50
C SER A 468 3.19 -11.71 16.79
N ASN A 469 2.23 -12.64 16.79
CA ASN A 469 2.49 -14.07 16.98
C ASN A 469 3.29 -14.71 15.82
N LEU A 470 3.41 -14.01 14.68
CA LEU A 470 4.08 -14.52 13.49
C LEU A 470 5.61 -14.43 13.52
N GLY A 471 6.23 -13.81 14.53
CA GLY A 471 7.69 -13.85 14.73
C GLY A 471 8.51 -13.57 13.46
N ASN A 472 9.39 -14.52 13.07
CA ASN A 472 10.27 -14.48 11.89
C ASN A 472 9.65 -15.10 10.60
N LEU A 473 8.34 -15.42 10.56
CA LEU A 473 7.66 -15.99 9.36
C LEU A 473 7.45 -14.96 8.23
N ILE A 474 8.28 -13.91 8.19
CA ILE A 474 8.18 -12.70 7.36
C ILE A 474 8.39 -13.02 5.86
N GLU A 475 9.02 -14.15 5.54
CA GLU A 475 9.35 -14.51 4.15
C GLU A 475 8.15 -15.05 3.34
N GLU A 476 7.04 -15.45 3.97
CA GLU A 476 5.90 -16.06 3.24
C GLU A 476 5.03 -15.05 2.50
N VAL A 477 4.81 -13.87 3.08
CA VAL A 477 3.98 -12.78 2.52
C VAL A 477 4.75 -11.47 2.62
N ILE A 478 4.96 -10.82 1.47
CA ILE A 478 5.74 -9.58 1.38
C ILE A 478 4.89 -8.42 0.88
N HIS A 479 5.20 -7.22 1.37
CA HIS A 479 4.57 -5.97 0.94
C HIS A 479 5.64 -5.04 0.37
N PRO A 480 5.99 -5.18 -0.92
CA PRO A 480 7.14 -4.47 -1.49
C PRO A 480 6.89 -2.96 -1.66
N CYS A 481 5.62 -2.54 -1.63
CA CYS A 481 5.19 -1.16 -1.77
C CYS A 481 4.70 -0.51 -0.47
N ASN A 482 4.89 -1.17 0.69
CA ASN A 482 4.48 -0.63 1.98
C ASN A 482 5.57 -0.91 3.05
N PRO A 483 6.32 0.11 3.50
CA PRO A 483 6.26 1.52 3.08
C PRO A 483 6.60 1.71 1.60
N ASN A 484 6.06 2.77 0.98
CA ASN A 484 6.30 3.08 -0.43
C ASN A 484 7.79 3.41 -0.67
N PRO A 485 8.53 2.59 -1.44
CA PRO A 485 9.95 2.81 -1.71
C PRO A 485 10.20 3.82 -2.85
N CYS A 486 9.17 4.28 -3.54
CA CYS A 486 9.28 5.12 -4.72
C CYS A 486 9.28 6.63 -4.38
N PRO A 487 9.92 7.47 -5.21
CA PRO A 487 9.83 8.93 -5.11
C PRO A 487 8.39 9.45 -5.18
N SER A 488 8.14 10.65 -4.65
CA SER A 488 6.78 11.24 -4.53
C SER A 488 6.04 11.52 -5.85
N ASN A 489 6.70 11.38 -7.00
CA ASN A 489 6.10 11.50 -8.34
C ASN A 489 5.97 10.16 -9.07
N GLN A 490 6.23 9.05 -8.39
CA GLN A 490 6.19 7.70 -8.95
C GLN A 490 5.27 6.81 -8.10
N LEU A 491 4.54 5.94 -8.80
CA LEU A 491 3.72 4.88 -8.21
C LEU A 491 4.60 3.63 -8.02
N CYS A 492 4.41 2.95 -6.90
CA CYS A 492 5.00 1.65 -6.67
C CYS A 492 4.09 0.55 -7.22
N GLU A 493 4.60 -0.26 -8.13
CA GLU A 493 3.91 -1.41 -8.71
C GLU A 493 4.62 -2.71 -8.31
N VAL A 494 3.88 -3.73 -7.92
CA VAL A 494 4.43 -5.05 -7.58
C VAL A 494 5.04 -5.70 -8.83
N ASN A 495 6.28 -6.18 -8.73
CA ASN A 495 6.91 -6.91 -9.83
C ASN A 495 6.35 -8.33 -9.95
N ARG A 496 5.30 -8.46 -10.78
CA ARG A 496 4.66 -9.75 -11.10
C ARG A 496 5.27 -10.46 -12.32
N LYS A 497 6.26 -9.85 -12.98
CA LYS A 497 6.95 -10.45 -14.13
C LYS A 497 8.04 -11.44 -13.69
N GLY A 498 8.39 -11.43 -12.41
CA GLY A 498 9.48 -12.24 -11.85
C GLY A 498 10.85 -11.74 -12.30
N CYS A 499 11.90 -12.40 -11.82
CA CYS A 499 13.27 -12.13 -12.26
C CYS A 499 13.69 -13.14 -13.33
N GLN A 500 14.51 -12.70 -14.30
CA GLN A 500 15.11 -13.63 -15.24
C GLN A 500 16.08 -14.57 -14.49
N PRO A 501 16.21 -15.85 -14.89
CA PRO A 501 17.10 -16.81 -14.23
C PRO A 501 18.53 -16.27 -14.13
N GLY A 502 19.05 -16.14 -12.90
CA GLY A 502 20.42 -15.65 -12.63
C GLY A 502 20.58 -14.13 -12.52
N GLN A 503 19.49 -13.36 -12.52
CA GLN A 503 19.51 -11.93 -12.20
C GLN A 503 18.70 -11.64 -10.93
N ASP A 504 19.29 -10.89 -9.99
CA ASP A 504 18.54 -10.33 -8.86
C ASP A 504 17.76 -9.10 -9.34
N CYS A 505 16.45 -9.09 -9.12
CA CYS A 505 15.58 -7.98 -9.45
C CYS A 505 14.74 -7.56 -8.23
N LEU A 506 14.36 -6.28 -8.18
CA LEU A 506 13.53 -5.78 -7.10
C LEU A 506 12.12 -6.36 -7.19
N PRO A 507 11.44 -6.59 -6.04
CA PRO A 507 10.06 -7.09 -6.00
C PRO A 507 9.03 -6.01 -6.37
N TYR A 508 9.46 -4.83 -6.82
CA TYR A 508 8.62 -3.71 -7.25
C TYR A 508 9.27 -2.92 -8.39
N PHE A 509 8.45 -2.12 -9.07
CA PHE A 509 8.84 -1.11 -10.04
C PHE A 509 8.33 0.26 -9.58
N CYS A 510 9.12 1.31 -9.81
CA CYS A 510 8.66 2.68 -9.67
C CYS A 510 8.30 3.23 -11.04
N VAL A 511 7.00 3.42 -11.28
CA VAL A 511 6.47 3.89 -12.56
C VAL A 511 6.00 5.33 -12.44
N PRO A 512 6.20 6.19 -13.46
CA PRO A 512 5.66 7.54 -13.43
C PRO A 512 4.13 7.50 -13.38
N GLY A 513 3.53 8.57 -12.85
CA GLY A 513 2.09 8.76 -12.81
C GLY A 513 1.69 10.22 -12.99
N CYS A 514 0.41 10.46 -13.24
CA CYS A 514 -0.15 11.81 -13.32
C CYS A 514 -0.81 12.19 -12.00
N LYS A 515 -0.74 13.47 -11.65
CA LYS A 515 -1.51 14.01 -10.52
C LYS A 515 -2.97 14.20 -10.91
N LEU A 516 -3.90 13.87 -10.02
CA LEU A 516 -5.33 14.09 -10.20
C LEU A 516 -5.71 15.55 -9.91
N GLY A 517 -5.17 16.46 -10.70
CA GLY A 517 -5.22 17.92 -10.51
C GLY A 517 -3.87 18.52 -10.10
N GLU A 518 -3.65 19.79 -10.40
CA GLU A 518 -2.37 20.49 -10.23
C GLU A 518 -1.88 20.57 -8.77
N ALA A 519 -2.80 20.58 -7.81
CA ALA A 519 -2.50 20.61 -6.38
C ALA A 519 -2.56 19.22 -5.72
N SER A 520 -3.00 18.18 -6.44
CA SER A 520 -3.18 16.86 -5.85
C SER A 520 -1.85 16.12 -5.68
N GLU A 521 -1.75 15.36 -4.60
CA GLU A 521 -0.67 14.38 -4.38
C GLU A 521 -1.10 12.97 -4.81
N PHE A 522 -2.38 12.79 -5.14
CA PHE A 522 -2.93 11.53 -5.61
C PHE A 522 -2.47 11.25 -7.04
N LEU A 523 -1.74 10.14 -7.24
CA LEU A 523 -1.18 9.73 -8.52
C LEU A 523 -2.00 8.62 -9.18
N VAL A 524 -2.10 8.67 -10.52
CA VAL A 524 -2.72 7.65 -11.37
C VAL A 524 -1.73 7.16 -12.42
N HIS A 525 -1.84 5.89 -12.82
CA HIS A 525 -0.94 5.28 -13.80
C HIS A 525 -0.97 5.97 -15.16
N VAL A 526 0.17 5.98 -15.85
CA VAL A 526 0.25 6.40 -17.26
C VAL A 526 -0.68 5.55 -18.12
N ASP A 527 -1.27 6.17 -19.14
CA ASP A 527 -2.29 5.63 -20.05
C ASP A 527 -3.63 5.28 -19.37
N ALA A 528 -3.77 5.49 -18.05
CA ALA A 528 -5.04 5.34 -17.36
C ALA A 528 -6.03 6.43 -17.81
N ARG A 529 -7.30 6.03 -17.94
CA ARG A 529 -8.41 6.94 -18.22
C ARG A 529 -9.13 7.23 -16.92
N ILE A 530 -9.20 8.51 -16.57
CA ILE A 530 -9.58 8.97 -15.24
C ILE A 530 -10.74 9.94 -15.34
N GLN A 531 -11.74 9.74 -14.50
CA GLN A 531 -12.86 10.62 -14.27
C GLN A 531 -12.45 11.71 -13.28
N VAL A 532 -12.48 12.96 -13.72
CA VAL A 532 -12.07 14.14 -12.94
C VAL A 532 -13.29 15.03 -12.72
N PRO A 533 -13.58 15.46 -11.48
CA PRO A 533 -14.68 16.39 -11.23
C PRO A 533 -14.43 17.76 -11.88
N MET A 534 -15.46 18.33 -12.49
CA MET A 534 -15.33 19.66 -13.12
C MET A 534 -15.25 20.78 -12.07
N ARG A 535 -14.35 21.76 -12.28
CA ARG A 535 -14.08 22.87 -11.34
C ARG A 535 -15.31 23.69 -10.92
N ASN A 536 -16.16 24.07 -11.89
CA ASN A 536 -17.40 24.80 -11.65
C ASN A 536 -18.64 23.91 -11.86
N GLY A 537 -18.45 22.58 -11.85
CA GLY A 537 -19.51 21.61 -12.09
C GLY A 537 -20.36 21.39 -10.86
N HIS A 538 -21.65 21.10 -11.07
CA HIS A 538 -22.51 20.58 -10.01
C HIS A 538 -22.09 19.15 -9.65
N ALA A 539 -22.51 18.65 -8.48
CA ALA A 539 -22.28 17.28 -8.06
C ALA A 539 -22.75 16.27 -9.12
N GLY A 540 -21.85 15.39 -9.58
CA GLY A 540 -22.14 14.41 -10.63
C GLY A 540 -21.68 14.81 -12.04
N CYS A 541 -21.04 15.98 -12.18
CA CYS A 541 -20.45 16.45 -13.43
C CYS A 541 -18.95 16.16 -13.50
N PHE A 542 -18.51 15.46 -14.55
CA PHE A 542 -17.13 15.01 -14.71
C PHE A 542 -16.62 15.15 -16.14
N GLU A 543 -15.30 15.23 -16.28
CA GLU A 543 -14.58 15.00 -17.53
C GLU A 543 -13.78 13.70 -17.45
N VAL A 544 -13.57 13.04 -18.58
CA VAL A 544 -12.71 11.85 -18.67
C VAL A 544 -11.43 12.25 -19.38
N CYS A 545 -10.33 12.25 -18.63
CA CYS A 545 -8.99 12.55 -19.11
C CYS A 545 -8.16 11.27 -19.24
N THR A 546 -7.06 11.34 -20.00
CA THR A 546 -6.06 10.27 -20.09
C THR A 546 -4.75 10.74 -19.47
N CYS A 547 -4.12 9.93 -18.63
CA CYS A 547 -2.80 10.24 -18.10
C CYS A 547 -1.76 10.07 -19.21
N GLY A 548 -1.17 11.18 -19.66
CA GLY A 548 -0.15 11.21 -20.70
C GLY A 548 1.24 10.83 -20.19
N GLN A 549 2.12 10.47 -21.13
CA GLN A 549 3.55 10.17 -20.86
C GLN A 549 4.32 11.35 -20.26
N SER A 550 3.77 12.57 -20.37
CA SER A 550 4.30 13.81 -19.77
C SER A 550 4.07 13.89 -18.25
N GLY A 551 3.33 12.95 -17.65
CA GLY A 551 2.91 13.01 -16.25
C GLY A 551 1.77 14.00 -16.00
N ARG A 552 1.06 14.42 -17.06
CA ARG A 552 -0.12 15.31 -16.99
C ARG A 552 -1.36 14.63 -17.56
N LEU A 553 -2.52 15.05 -17.06
CA LEU A 553 -3.80 14.64 -17.61
C LEU A 553 -4.07 15.41 -18.90
N ASP A 554 -4.21 14.69 -20.01
CA ASP A 554 -4.42 15.21 -21.35
C ASP A 554 -5.67 14.54 -21.98
N ASN A 555 -6.09 14.98 -23.18
CA ASN A 555 -7.23 14.38 -23.92
C ASN A 555 -8.54 14.29 -23.12
N CYS A 556 -8.87 15.34 -22.35
CA CYS A 556 -10.09 15.40 -21.56
C CYS A 556 -11.34 15.59 -22.43
N ALA A 557 -12.40 14.85 -22.10
CA ALA A 557 -13.71 14.96 -22.75
C ALA A 557 -14.83 14.97 -21.70
N GLU A 558 -15.76 15.91 -21.83
CA GLU A 558 -16.89 16.04 -20.90
C GLU A 558 -17.82 14.81 -20.95
N MET A 559 -18.24 14.35 -19.77
CA MET A 559 -19.23 13.32 -19.59
C MET A 559 -20.60 13.97 -19.28
N PRO A 560 -21.73 13.39 -19.74
CA PRO A 560 -23.06 13.83 -19.30
C PRO A 560 -23.16 13.84 -17.77
N CYS A 561 -23.57 14.98 -17.21
CA CYS A 561 -23.72 15.12 -15.76
C CYS A 561 -24.80 14.17 -15.22
N ILE A 562 -24.50 13.58 -14.07
CA ILE A 562 -25.40 12.69 -13.34
C ILE A 562 -26.15 13.51 -12.29
N ASP A 563 -27.48 13.44 -12.29
CA ASP A 563 -28.29 14.11 -11.28
C ASP A 563 -28.28 13.34 -9.96
N THR A 564 -27.32 13.69 -9.09
CA THR A 564 -27.12 13.08 -7.77
C THR A 564 -28.18 13.48 -6.75
N SER A 565 -29.03 14.47 -7.05
CA SER A 565 -30.11 14.91 -6.14
C SER A 565 -31.31 13.97 -6.14
N LYS A 566 -31.45 13.15 -7.20
CA LYS A 566 -32.54 12.18 -7.33
C LYS A 566 -32.37 11.02 -6.35
N THR A 567 -33.42 10.80 -5.57
CA THR A 567 -33.53 9.69 -4.61
C THR A 567 -34.38 8.57 -5.19
N CYS A 568 -34.02 7.32 -4.94
CA CYS A 568 -34.84 6.16 -5.24
C CYS A 568 -35.91 5.95 -4.17
N VAL A 569 -37.06 5.39 -4.54
CA VAL A 569 -38.13 5.05 -3.58
C VAL A 569 -38.29 3.54 -3.57
N VAL A 570 -37.92 2.90 -2.47
CA VAL A 570 -37.96 1.44 -2.29
C VAL A 570 -38.69 1.12 -1.00
N GLY A 571 -39.78 0.35 -1.09
CA GLY A 571 -40.60 0.00 0.08
C GLY A 571 -41.15 1.21 0.85
N GLY A 572 -41.40 2.34 0.17
CA GLY A 572 -41.83 3.59 0.78
C GLY A 572 -40.73 4.42 1.45
N GLN A 573 -39.49 3.93 1.52
CA GLN A 573 -38.33 4.70 2.00
C GLN A 573 -37.58 5.38 0.86
N ARG A 574 -37.13 6.62 1.09
CA ARG A 574 -36.26 7.34 0.16
C ARG A 574 -34.80 6.92 0.39
N LYS A 575 -34.11 6.53 -0.68
CA LYS A 575 -32.70 6.14 -0.70
C LYS A 575 -31.91 7.15 -1.53
N ASN A 576 -30.80 7.65 -0.99
CA ASN A 576 -29.96 8.65 -1.67
C ASN A 576 -29.12 8.01 -2.78
N HIS A 577 -28.69 8.81 -3.76
CA HIS A 577 -27.73 8.36 -4.77
C HIS A 577 -26.47 7.76 -4.10
N GLY A 578 -26.00 6.63 -4.63
CA GLY A 578 -24.83 5.89 -4.14
C GLY A 578 -25.10 5.02 -2.90
N SER A 579 -26.33 4.99 -2.37
CA SER A 579 -26.67 4.08 -1.27
C SER A 579 -26.92 2.66 -1.78
N SER A 580 -26.25 1.70 -1.13
CA SER A 580 -26.50 0.26 -1.30
C SER A 580 -27.48 -0.24 -0.24
N PHE A 581 -28.30 -1.22 -0.62
CA PHE A 581 -29.29 -1.86 0.24
C PHE A 581 -29.66 -3.23 -0.34
N ARG A 582 -30.41 -4.03 0.42
CA ARG A 582 -30.93 -5.32 -0.05
C ARG A 582 -32.44 -5.25 -0.22
N VAL A 583 -32.93 -5.79 -1.33
CA VAL A 583 -34.36 -6.06 -1.56
C VAL A 583 -34.50 -7.57 -1.62
N ASP A 584 -35.12 -8.14 -0.58
CA ASP A 584 -35.07 -9.57 -0.28
C ASP A 584 -33.61 -10.03 -0.13
N CYS A 585 -33.14 -10.85 -1.06
CA CYS A 585 -31.75 -11.29 -1.12
C CYS A 585 -30.87 -10.48 -2.10
N HIS A 586 -31.49 -9.64 -2.94
CA HIS A 586 -30.79 -9.00 -4.04
C HIS A 586 -30.01 -7.80 -3.52
N PRO A 587 -28.68 -7.76 -3.64
CA PRO A 587 -27.95 -6.51 -3.52
C PRO A 587 -28.45 -5.51 -4.58
N CYS A 588 -28.75 -4.30 -4.12
CA CYS A 588 -29.26 -3.20 -4.92
C CYS A 588 -28.51 -1.90 -4.59
N SER A 589 -28.48 -0.98 -5.54
CA SER A 589 -27.92 0.36 -5.37
C SER A 589 -28.82 1.40 -6.03
N CYS A 590 -28.95 2.56 -5.36
CA CYS A 590 -29.65 3.71 -5.92
C CYS A 590 -28.68 4.56 -6.75
N PHE A 591 -28.94 4.68 -8.05
CA PHE A 591 -28.14 5.48 -8.95
C PHE A 591 -29.00 6.53 -9.65
N ALA A 592 -28.92 7.77 -9.19
CA ALA A 592 -29.56 8.95 -9.82
C ALA A 592 -31.08 8.80 -10.01
N GLY A 593 -31.74 8.20 -9.00
CA GLY A 593 -33.18 7.92 -9.01
C GLY A 593 -33.57 6.55 -9.55
N GLU A 594 -32.64 5.83 -10.19
CA GLU A 594 -32.86 4.47 -10.68
C GLU A 594 -32.39 3.43 -9.64
N THR A 595 -33.22 2.42 -9.38
CA THR A 595 -32.85 1.29 -8.52
C THR A 595 -32.29 0.17 -9.38
N ILE A 596 -31.02 -0.14 -9.20
CA ILE A 596 -30.33 -1.20 -9.94
C ILE A 596 -30.06 -2.34 -8.96
N CYS A 597 -30.55 -3.54 -9.26
CA CYS A 597 -30.42 -4.72 -8.42
C CYS A 597 -29.75 -5.86 -9.19
N SER A 598 -29.13 -6.78 -8.46
CA SER A 598 -28.79 -8.11 -9.00
C SER A 598 -30.06 -8.85 -9.44
N THR A 599 -29.91 -9.83 -10.33
CA THR A 599 -31.02 -10.63 -10.90
C THR A 599 -31.10 -12.04 -10.34
N ARG A 600 -30.41 -12.30 -9.22
CA ARG A 600 -30.29 -13.62 -8.59
C ARG A 600 -31.61 -14.13 -8.04
N GLN A 601 -32.04 -15.32 -8.45
CA GLN A 601 -33.16 -15.94 -7.77
C GLN A 601 -32.78 -16.41 -6.37
N CYS A 602 -33.66 -16.15 -5.41
CA CYS A 602 -33.44 -16.57 -4.02
C CYS A 602 -34.65 -17.28 -3.46
N LEU A 603 -34.36 -18.35 -2.73
CA LEU A 603 -35.33 -19.03 -1.87
C LEU A 603 -35.29 -18.39 -0.49
N SER A 604 -36.44 -17.98 0.03
CA SER A 604 -36.61 -17.59 1.42
C SER A 604 -37.07 -18.79 2.25
N ALA A 605 -36.94 -18.69 3.58
CA ALA A 605 -37.52 -19.69 4.49
C ALA A 605 -39.05 -19.79 4.34
N GLU A 606 -39.70 -18.74 3.84
CA GLU A 606 -41.14 -18.63 3.59
C GLU A 606 -41.55 -19.08 2.17
N SER A 607 -40.60 -19.40 1.29
CA SER A 607 -40.89 -19.89 -0.06
C SER A 607 -41.73 -21.16 -0.02
N SER A 608 -42.75 -21.24 -0.88
CA SER A 608 -43.64 -22.40 -0.94
C SER A 608 -42.89 -23.66 -1.40
N ASP A 609 -43.44 -24.84 -1.10
CA ASP A 609 -42.86 -26.10 -1.57
C ASP A 609 -42.89 -26.21 -3.11
N GLU A 610 -43.76 -25.47 -3.80
CA GLU A 610 -43.74 -25.36 -5.26
C GLU A 610 -42.59 -24.48 -5.75
N ASP A 611 -42.33 -23.34 -5.11
CA ASP A 611 -41.20 -22.46 -5.44
C ASP A 611 -39.86 -23.19 -5.25
N ARG A 612 -39.75 -23.99 -4.18
CA ARG A 612 -38.58 -24.84 -3.91
C ARG A 612 -38.38 -25.93 -4.97
N ARG A 613 -39.46 -26.43 -5.58
CA ARG A 613 -39.39 -27.43 -6.67
C ARG A 613 -39.05 -26.81 -8.03
N LEU A 614 -39.47 -25.57 -8.27
CA LEU A 614 -39.19 -24.83 -9.49
C LEU A 614 -37.81 -24.15 -9.47
N PHE A 615 -37.18 -24.07 -8.30
CA PHE A 615 -35.86 -23.51 -8.14
C PHE A 615 -34.78 -24.44 -8.67
N THR A 616 -34.25 -24.08 -9.84
CA THR A 616 -33.11 -24.75 -10.46
C THR A 616 -31.78 -24.16 -10.05
N GLY A 617 -31.79 -23.04 -9.32
CA GLY A 617 -30.60 -22.25 -8.99
C GLY A 617 -29.98 -21.53 -10.20
N LEU A 618 -30.63 -21.52 -11.37
CA LEU A 618 -30.22 -20.75 -12.54
C LEU A 618 -31.18 -19.58 -12.80
N PRO A 619 -30.73 -18.52 -13.51
CA PRO A 619 -31.56 -17.38 -13.86
C PRO A 619 -32.89 -17.74 -14.49
N CYS A 620 -33.96 -17.03 -14.12
CA CYS A 620 -35.32 -17.24 -14.60
C CYS A 620 -35.88 -18.66 -14.39
N GLY A 621 -35.33 -19.47 -13.47
CA GLY A 621 -35.74 -20.86 -13.25
C GLY A 621 -35.40 -21.77 -14.44
N CYS A 622 -34.37 -21.43 -15.21
CA CYS A 622 -33.97 -22.22 -16.36
C CYS A 622 -33.48 -23.62 -15.95
N PRO A 623 -33.78 -24.69 -16.72
CA PRO A 623 -33.24 -26.02 -16.45
C PRO A 623 -31.71 -26.04 -16.47
N ASP A 624 -31.13 -26.92 -15.64
CA ASP A 624 -29.68 -27.12 -15.47
C ASP A 624 -29.00 -27.88 -16.63
N ARG A 625 -29.75 -28.21 -17.68
CA ARG A 625 -29.22 -28.88 -18.87
C ARG A 625 -28.21 -28.00 -19.61
N PHE A 626 -26.96 -28.43 -19.61
CA PHE A 626 -25.85 -27.74 -20.26
C PHE A 626 -25.87 -27.92 -21.79
N VAL A 627 -26.41 -26.92 -22.51
CA VAL A 627 -26.40 -26.83 -23.98
C VAL A 627 -25.95 -25.42 -24.35
N PRO A 628 -24.62 -25.18 -24.35
CA PRO A 628 -24.08 -23.83 -24.32
C PRO A 628 -24.37 -23.06 -25.61
N VAL A 629 -24.47 -21.75 -25.46
CA VAL A 629 -24.62 -20.80 -26.56
C VAL A 629 -23.59 -19.67 -26.44
N CYS A 630 -23.03 -19.25 -27.56
CA CYS A 630 -22.16 -18.09 -27.64
C CYS A 630 -22.98 -16.86 -28.01
N ALA A 631 -23.06 -15.89 -27.09
CA ALA A 631 -23.76 -14.64 -27.33
C ALA A 631 -22.86 -13.59 -28.02
N ARG A 632 -23.47 -12.60 -28.67
CA ARG A 632 -22.77 -11.52 -29.39
C ARG A 632 -21.84 -10.65 -28.53
N ASN A 633 -22.00 -10.65 -27.21
CA ASN A 633 -21.09 -9.98 -26.29
C ASN A 633 -19.79 -10.78 -26.04
N GLY A 634 -19.62 -11.95 -26.65
CA GLY A 634 -18.46 -12.83 -26.50
C GLY A 634 -18.49 -13.72 -25.27
N ARG A 635 -19.62 -13.80 -24.55
CA ARG A 635 -19.83 -14.70 -23.41
C ARG A 635 -20.53 -15.99 -23.83
N THR A 636 -20.02 -17.13 -23.36
CA THR A 636 -20.79 -18.39 -23.36
C THR A 636 -21.79 -18.42 -22.21
N TYR A 637 -23.04 -18.69 -22.53
CA TYR A 637 -24.10 -18.99 -21.57
C TYR A 637 -24.38 -20.50 -21.56
N PRO A 638 -24.75 -21.09 -20.40
CA PRO A 638 -24.93 -22.53 -20.26
C PRO A 638 -26.12 -23.08 -21.06
N SER A 639 -27.10 -22.24 -21.38
CA SER A 639 -28.22 -22.60 -22.24
C SER A 639 -28.82 -21.38 -22.96
N ALA A 640 -29.55 -21.64 -24.05
CA ALA A 640 -30.36 -20.63 -24.73
C ALA A 640 -31.46 -20.03 -23.83
N CYS A 641 -31.90 -20.75 -22.79
CA CYS A 641 -32.84 -20.22 -21.79
C CYS A 641 -32.17 -19.11 -20.97
N VAL A 642 -30.97 -19.38 -20.45
CA VAL A 642 -30.21 -18.41 -19.64
C VAL A 642 -29.80 -17.20 -20.50
N ALA A 643 -29.40 -17.39 -21.76
CA ALA A 643 -29.12 -16.28 -22.67
C ALA A 643 -30.34 -15.37 -22.86
N ARG A 644 -31.53 -15.94 -23.07
CA ARG A 644 -32.79 -15.17 -23.18
C ARG A 644 -33.16 -14.46 -21.88
N CYS A 645 -32.88 -15.08 -20.72
CA CYS A 645 -33.07 -14.46 -19.42
C CYS A 645 -32.18 -13.21 -19.23
N MET A 646 -31.03 -13.17 -19.91
CA MET A 646 -30.10 -12.03 -19.92
C MET A 646 -30.33 -11.07 -21.10
N ASP A 647 -31.57 -10.99 -21.58
CA ASP A 647 -32.04 -10.09 -22.65
C ASP A 647 -31.46 -10.33 -24.06
N PHE A 648 -30.88 -11.51 -24.32
CA PHE A 648 -30.44 -11.87 -25.68
C PHE A 648 -31.57 -12.51 -26.50
N LYS A 649 -31.76 -12.01 -27.73
CA LYS A 649 -32.66 -12.59 -28.73
C LYS A 649 -31.99 -13.76 -29.46
N ASP A 650 -32.80 -14.62 -30.09
CA ASP A 650 -32.32 -15.82 -30.79
C ASP A 650 -31.32 -15.53 -31.93
N ASP A 651 -31.39 -14.35 -32.57
CA ASP A 651 -30.41 -13.93 -33.59
C ASP A 651 -29.11 -13.37 -32.99
N GLN A 652 -29.07 -13.17 -31.68
CA GLN A 652 -27.95 -12.58 -30.93
C GLN A 652 -27.09 -13.63 -30.22
N PHE A 653 -27.35 -14.92 -30.41
CA PHE A 653 -26.47 -16.00 -29.98
C PHE A 653 -26.47 -17.18 -30.96
N VAL A 654 -25.47 -18.03 -30.87
CA VAL A 654 -25.35 -19.27 -31.67
C VAL A 654 -25.05 -20.46 -30.76
N PHE A 655 -25.46 -21.66 -31.14
CA PHE A 655 -25.17 -22.86 -30.36
C PHE A 655 -23.67 -23.20 -30.35
N GLY A 656 -23.18 -23.66 -29.20
CA GLY A 656 -21.78 -23.94 -28.94
C GLY A 656 -21.11 -22.90 -28.04
N HIS A 657 -19.88 -23.18 -27.63
CA HIS A 657 -19.06 -22.27 -26.82
C HIS A 657 -18.43 -21.19 -27.70
N CYS A 658 -18.19 -19.99 -27.19
CA CYS A 658 -17.51 -18.93 -27.93
C CYS A 658 -16.09 -19.32 -28.35
N ARG A 659 -15.38 -20.13 -27.55
CA ARG A 659 -14.07 -20.68 -27.95
C ARG A 659 -14.11 -21.73 -29.05
N SER A 660 -15.26 -22.38 -29.26
CA SER A 660 -15.37 -23.46 -30.26
C SER A 660 -15.37 -22.95 -31.70
N SER A 661 -15.71 -21.67 -31.91
CA SER A 661 -15.65 -21.01 -33.21
C SER A 661 -14.29 -20.32 -33.39
N ASP A 662 -13.72 -20.43 -34.59
CA ASP A 662 -12.55 -19.63 -34.99
C ASP A 662 -13.03 -18.29 -35.56
N PRO A 663 -12.82 -17.17 -34.85
CA PRO A 663 -13.23 -15.86 -35.34
C PRO A 663 -12.47 -15.43 -36.60
N CYS A 664 -11.39 -16.13 -36.95
CA CYS A 664 -10.59 -15.87 -38.15
C CYS A 664 -11.02 -16.68 -39.38
N SER A 665 -12.02 -17.56 -39.30
CA SER A 665 -12.51 -18.36 -40.43
C SER A 665 -13.82 -17.80 -41.01
N PRO A 666 -13.98 -17.62 -42.35
CA PRO A 666 -13.08 -18.00 -43.44
C PRO A 666 -12.16 -16.85 -43.93
N SER A 667 -11.52 -16.12 -43.02
CA SER A 667 -10.67 -14.92 -43.23
C SER A 667 -11.43 -13.59 -43.28
N PRO A 668 -11.70 -12.96 -42.11
CA PRO A 668 -12.39 -11.67 -42.05
C PRO A 668 -11.49 -10.47 -42.40
N CYS A 669 -10.17 -10.66 -42.46
CA CYS A 669 -9.20 -9.59 -42.71
C CYS A 669 -8.83 -9.46 -44.20
N GLN A 670 -8.33 -8.28 -44.59
CA GLN A 670 -7.85 -8.03 -45.95
C GLN A 670 -6.60 -8.87 -46.27
N ARG A 671 -6.27 -9.08 -47.56
CA ARG A 671 -5.16 -9.97 -48.01
C ARG A 671 -3.77 -9.60 -47.46
N ASN A 672 -3.56 -8.35 -47.06
CA ASN A 672 -2.31 -7.83 -46.48
C ASN A 672 -2.32 -7.78 -44.94
N GLN A 673 -3.39 -8.25 -44.32
CA GLN A 673 -3.57 -8.28 -42.88
C GLN A 673 -3.69 -9.73 -42.40
N ARG A 674 -3.12 -10.00 -41.23
CA ARG A 674 -3.27 -11.27 -40.53
C ARG A 674 -4.38 -11.12 -39.49
N CYS A 675 -5.28 -12.09 -39.45
CA CYS A 675 -6.27 -12.19 -38.40
C CYS A 675 -5.65 -12.83 -37.15
N ILE A 676 -5.89 -12.21 -36.00
CA ILE A 676 -5.54 -12.74 -34.68
C ILE A 676 -6.83 -12.87 -33.88
N ALA A 677 -7.08 -14.05 -33.33
CA ALA A 677 -8.19 -14.22 -32.39
C ALA A 677 -7.96 -13.34 -31.15
N ASN A 678 -8.95 -12.51 -30.82
CA ASN A 678 -8.93 -11.60 -29.69
C ASN A 678 -10.25 -11.78 -28.93
N ARG A 679 -10.37 -12.94 -28.27
CA ARG A 679 -11.59 -13.37 -27.58
C ARG A 679 -11.79 -12.53 -26.33
N ARG A 680 -12.94 -11.88 -26.22
CA ARG A 680 -13.22 -10.93 -25.13
C ARG A 680 -14.71 -10.88 -24.82
N VAL A 681 -15.01 -10.65 -23.54
CA VAL A 681 -16.38 -10.39 -23.07
C VAL A 681 -16.57 -8.88 -22.95
N CYS A 682 -17.48 -8.33 -23.75
CA CYS A 682 -17.82 -6.91 -23.73
C CYS A 682 -18.97 -6.61 -22.76
N LEU A 683 -18.88 -5.46 -22.09
CA LEU A 683 -19.82 -4.98 -21.06
C LEU A 683 -20.70 -3.83 -21.56
N THR A 684 -20.69 -3.56 -22.86
CA THR A 684 -21.41 -2.44 -23.49
C THR A 684 -22.51 -2.93 -24.41
N ASP A 685 -23.42 -2.03 -24.79
CA ASP A 685 -24.48 -2.35 -25.74
C ASP A 685 -23.92 -2.80 -27.09
N MET A 686 -24.36 -3.96 -27.54
CA MET A 686 -23.90 -4.56 -28.77
C MET A 686 -24.49 -3.93 -30.03
N ALA A 687 -25.61 -3.20 -29.91
CA ALA A 687 -26.23 -2.51 -31.03
C ALA A 687 -25.39 -1.32 -31.50
N ASP A 688 -24.82 -0.59 -30.54
CA ASP A 688 -24.03 0.62 -30.81
C ASP A 688 -22.52 0.35 -30.88
N TYR A 689 -22.04 -0.66 -30.15
CA TYR A 689 -20.62 -0.98 -30.01
C TYR A 689 -20.37 -2.47 -30.29
N PRO A 690 -19.97 -2.84 -31.52
CA PRO A 690 -19.62 -4.22 -31.85
C PRO A 690 -18.52 -4.77 -30.92
N CYS A 691 -18.56 -6.07 -30.62
CA CYS A 691 -17.59 -6.76 -29.76
C CYS A 691 -16.71 -7.66 -30.62
N PRO A 692 -15.71 -7.10 -31.32
CA PRO A 692 -14.90 -7.86 -32.27
C PRO A 692 -14.10 -8.96 -31.54
N GLN A 693 -14.33 -10.22 -31.92
CA GLN A 693 -13.64 -11.38 -31.36
C GLN A 693 -12.28 -11.67 -32.04
N PHE A 694 -11.86 -10.79 -32.96
CA PHE A 694 -10.59 -10.85 -33.66
C PHE A 694 -10.03 -9.44 -33.89
N GLU A 695 -8.77 -9.39 -34.26
CA GLU A 695 -8.07 -8.18 -34.68
C GLU A 695 -7.32 -8.43 -35.99
N CYS A 696 -7.42 -7.49 -36.92
CA CYS A 696 -6.69 -7.55 -38.18
C CYS A 696 -5.42 -6.69 -38.07
N VAL A 697 -4.28 -7.34 -37.92
CA VAL A 697 -2.98 -6.65 -37.87
C VAL A 697 -2.29 -6.70 -39.22
N GLY A 698 -1.72 -5.58 -39.67
CA GLY A 698 -0.86 -5.56 -40.85
C GLY A 698 0.42 -6.37 -40.61
N ARG A 699 1.12 -6.79 -41.67
CA ARG A 699 2.47 -7.36 -41.51
C ARG A 699 3.38 -6.30 -40.87
N PRO A 700 3.95 -6.54 -39.67
CA PRO A 700 4.85 -5.58 -39.05
C PRO A 700 6.11 -5.43 -39.93
N SER A 701 6.54 -4.19 -40.17
CA SER A 701 7.81 -3.89 -40.87
C SER A 701 9.04 -4.28 -40.03
N GLY A 702 8.85 -4.43 -38.71
CA GLY A 702 9.79 -4.94 -37.73
C GLY A 702 9.10 -5.03 -36.36
N CYS A 703 9.64 -5.83 -35.46
CA CYS A 703 9.16 -5.93 -34.08
C CYS A 703 10.14 -5.21 -33.15
N ASP A 704 9.63 -4.39 -32.24
CA ASP A 704 10.46 -3.79 -31.21
C ASP A 704 11.05 -4.89 -30.30
N LYS A 705 12.34 -4.79 -30.03
CA LYS A 705 13.08 -5.69 -29.15
C LYS A 705 13.11 -5.19 -27.70
N SER A 706 12.71 -3.94 -27.46
CA SER A 706 12.70 -3.33 -26.12
C SER A 706 11.54 -3.83 -25.24
N HIS A 707 10.41 -4.19 -25.87
CA HIS A 707 9.23 -4.76 -25.19
C HIS A 707 9.34 -6.28 -25.11
N VAL A 708 9.67 -6.78 -23.91
CA VAL A 708 9.69 -8.21 -23.57
C VAL A 708 8.40 -8.55 -22.82
N ASP A 709 7.43 -9.07 -23.56
CA ASP A 709 6.19 -9.65 -23.05
C ASP A 709 6.05 -11.04 -23.67
N PRO A 710 6.64 -12.08 -23.05
CA PRO A 710 6.81 -13.40 -23.64
C PRO A 710 5.50 -14.00 -24.14
N ALA A 711 5.57 -14.80 -25.19
CA ALA A 711 4.44 -15.53 -25.75
C ALA A 711 4.83 -16.97 -26.06
N CYS A 712 4.00 -17.92 -25.67
CA CYS A 712 4.21 -19.34 -25.97
C CYS A 712 3.38 -19.73 -27.19
N ASP A 713 4.01 -20.38 -28.17
CA ASP A 713 3.30 -20.93 -29.33
C ASP A 713 2.75 -22.35 -29.07
N THR A 714 1.93 -22.85 -30.00
CA THR A 714 1.33 -24.19 -29.90
C THR A 714 2.33 -25.35 -29.97
N ASP A 715 3.57 -25.09 -30.39
CA ASP A 715 4.66 -26.07 -30.42
C ASP A 715 5.50 -26.01 -29.12
N ASN A 716 5.06 -25.23 -28.12
CA ASN A 716 5.77 -24.96 -26.87
C ASN A 716 7.14 -24.30 -27.08
N VAL A 717 7.24 -23.42 -28.08
CA VAL A 717 8.39 -22.55 -28.30
C VAL A 717 8.06 -21.16 -27.76
N GLU A 718 8.95 -20.66 -26.90
CA GLU A 718 8.83 -19.32 -26.32
C GLU A 718 9.33 -18.27 -27.30
N HIS A 719 8.56 -17.19 -27.45
CA HIS A 719 8.88 -16.03 -28.26
C HIS A 719 8.98 -14.80 -27.35
N PRO A 720 9.93 -13.87 -27.60
CA PRO A 720 10.11 -12.67 -26.76
C PRO A 720 8.88 -11.77 -26.68
N ASN A 721 8.08 -11.72 -27.74
CA ASN A 721 6.79 -11.04 -27.76
C ASN A 721 5.87 -11.58 -28.85
N LEU A 722 4.58 -11.22 -28.76
CA LEU A 722 3.56 -11.61 -29.72
C LEU A 722 3.90 -11.19 -31.16
N CYS A 723 4.52 -10.03 -31.36
CA CYS A 723 4.93 -9.57 -32.69
C CYS A 723 5.93 -10.54 -33.33
N GLN A 724 6.95 -10.99 -32.60
CA GLN A 724 7.95 -11.93 -33.10
C GLN A 724 7.34 -13.30 -33.43
N LEU A 725 6.43 -13.80 -32.57
CA LEU A 725 5.67 -15.02 -32.82
C LEU A 725 4.90 -14.92 -34.15
N LEU A 726 4.23 -13.78 -34.37
CA LEU A 726 3.47 -13.53 -35.59
C LEU A 726 4.35 -13.40 -36.83
N LEU A 727 5.53 -12.77 -36.71
CA LEU A 727 6.51 -12.65 -37.78
C LEU A 727 7.03 -14.03 -38.22
N MET A 728 7.23 -14.95 -37.26
CA MET A 728 7.65 -16.34 -37.51
C MET A 728 6.53 -17.25 -38.01
N SER A 729 5.34 -16.70 -38.31
CA SER A 729 4.17 -17.46 -38.77
C SER A 729 3.72 -18.57 -37.81
N LYS A 730 4.06 -18.44 -36.52
CA LYS A 730 3.60 -19.34 -35.46
C LYS A 730 2.20 -18.97 -34.99
N THR A 731 1.57 -19.89 -34.27
CA THR A 731 0.22 -19.73 -33.70
C THR A 731 0.35 -19.59 -32.19
N LEU A 732 -0.27 -18.55 -31.63
CA LEU A 732 -0.25 -18.30 -30.20
C LEU A 732 -0.98 -19.43 -29.46
N ALA A 733 -0.32 -20.05 -28.49
CA ALA A 733 -1.00 -20.90 -27.51
C ALA A 733 -1.52 -20.04 -26.36
N TYR A 734 -0.65 -19.21 -25.77
CA TYR A 734 -1.00 -18.29 -24.69
C TYR A 734 0.07 -17.22 -24.48
N MET A 735 -0.29 -16.11 -23.84
CA MET A 735 0.65 -15.05 -23.45
C MET A 735 1.36 -15.43 -22.14
N GLY A 736 2.66 -15.23 -22.07
CA GLY A 736 3.54 -15.61 -20.96
C GLY A 736 4.63 -16.60 -21.36
N HIS A 737 5.48 -16.96 -20.40
CA HIS A 737 6.55 -17.95 -20.59
C HIS A 737 6.00 -19.35 -20.85
N CYS A 738 6.71 -20.14 -21.65
CA CYS A 738 6.33 -21.53 -21.87
C CYS A 738 6.51 -22.35 -20.58
N GLN A 739 5.48 -23.11 -20.18
CA GLN A 739 5.43 -23.87 -18.94
C GLN A 739 5.46 -25.36 -19.24
N ASP A 740 6.28 -26.11 -18.50
CA ASP A 740 6.41 -27.56 -18.69
C ASP A 740 5.09 -28.31 -18.52
N ALA A 741 4.24 -27.86 -17.58
CA ALA A 741 2.91 -28.41 -17.34
C ALA A 741 1.96 -28.28 -18.54
N CYS A 742 2.23 -27.35 -19.46
CA CYS A 742 1.38 -27.02 -20.60
C CYS A 742 1.93 -27.50 -21.96
N LYS A 743 3.05 -28.24 -21.96
CA LYS A 743 3.60 -28.90 -23.14
C LYS A 743 2.62 -29.83 -23.85
N ARG A 744 1.73 -30.48 -23.09
CA ARG A 744 0.70 -31.37 -23.64
C ARG A 744 -0.66 -30.74 -23.43
N ALA A 745 -1.44 -30.64 -24.51
CA ALA A 745 -2.82 -30.20 -24.45
C ALA A 745 -3.63 -31.13 -23.52
N ARG A 746 -4.09 -30.57 -22.41
CA ARG A 746 -4.97 -31.20 -21.43
C ARG A 746 -6.12 -30.23 -21.20
N PRO A 747 -7.29 -30.46 -21.82
CA PRO A 747 -8.36 -29.47 -21.79
C PRO A 747 -8.88 -29.29 -20.37
N VAL A 748 -9.26 -28.06 -20.06
CA VAL A 748 -9.84 -27.69 -18.76
C VAL A 748 -11.06 -26.80 -18.96
N CYS A 749 -12.02 -26.89 -18.03
CA CYS A 749 -13.14 -25.97 -17.98
C CYS A 749 -12.77 -24.79 -17.08
N GLY A 750 -12.89 -23.57 -17.59
CA GLY A 750 -12.74 -22.36 -16.77
C GLY A 750 -14.02 -22.01 -16.03
N HIS A 751 -13.92 -21.28 -14.91
CA HIS A 751 -15.09 -20.79 -14.16
C HIS A 751 -16.00 -19.86 -14.98
N ASN A 752 -15.52 -19.36 -16.12
CA ASN A 752 -16.33 -18.59 -17.06
C ASN A 752 -17.23 -19.45 -17.97
N GLY A 753 -17.14 -20.80 -17.87
CA GLY A 753 -17.88 -21.75 -18.70
C GLY A 753 -17.25 -22.03 -20.06
N GLU A 754 -15.99 -21.65 -20.28
CA GLU A 754 -15.26 -21.90 -21.53
C GLU A 754 -14.27 -23.06 -21.40
N THR A 755 -14.12 -23.83 -22.48
CA THR A 755 -13.10 -24.88 -22.56
C THR A 755 -11.79 -24.33 -23.11
N TYR A 756 -10.72 -24.51 -22.35
CA TYR A 756 -9.35 -24.14 -22.72
C TYR A 756 -8.55 -25.40 -23.06
N ASN A 757 -7.52 -25.29 -23.91
CA ASN A 757 -6.69 -26.43 -24.28
C ASN A 757 -5.70 -26.84 -23.18
N THR A 758 -5.30 -25.88 -22.34
CA THR A 758 -4.40 -26.07 -21.20
C THR A 758 -4.75 -25.11 -20.06
N VAL A 759 -4.27 -25.41 -18.85
CA VAL A 759 -4.36 -24.51 -17.69
C VAL A 759 -3.66 -23.17 -17.95
N CYS A 760 -2.54 -23.15 -18.69
CA CYS A 760 -1.82 -21.92 -19.00
C CYS A 760 -2.61 -20.98 -19.90
N GLU A 761 -3.37 -21.52 -20.86
CA GLU A 761 -4.28 -20.72 -21.70
C GLU A 761 -5.41 -20.09 -20.86
N ALA A 762 -5.94 -20.81 -19.87
CA ALA A 762 -6.94 -20.26 -18.95
C ALA A 762 -6.37 -19.11 -18.12
N TYR A 763 -5.19 -19.31 -17.53
CA TYR A 763 -4.54 -18.29 -16.69
C TYR A 763 -4.03 -17.09 -17.48
N SER A 764 -3.54 -17.26 -18.71
CA SER A 764 -3.17 -16.11 -19.57
C SER A 764 -4.37 -15.21 -19.85
N ASP A 765 -5.56 -15.81 -19.95
CA ASP A 765 -6.82 -15.11 -20.19
C ASP A 765 -7.47 -14.63 -18.88
N ARG A 766 -6.76 -14.76 -17.74
CA ARG A 766 -7.21 -14.36 -16.40
C ARG A 766 -8.46 -15.10 -15.94
N VAL A 767 -8.57 -16.37 -16.29
CA VAL A 767 -9.68 -17.24 -15.88
C VAL A 767 -9.15 -18.39 -15.02
N ALA A 768 -9.68 -18.51 -13.80
CA ALA A 768 -9.38 -19.63 -12.93
C ALA A 768 -10.09 -20.92 -13.42
N VAL A 769 -9.48 -22.07 -13.16
CA VAL A 769 -9.94 -23.39 -13.62
C VAL A 769 -10.96 -23.96 -12.66
N ASP A 770 -12.09 -24.42 -13.20
CA ASP A 770 -13.17 -25.08 -12.46
C ASP A 770 -12.85 -26.59 -12.30
N TYR A 771 -12.73 -27.30 -13.41
CA TYR A 771 -12.41 -28.74 -13.41
C TYR A 771 -11.63 -29.18 -14.65
N GLN A 772 -11.07 -30.39 -14.57
CA GLN A 772 -10.34 -31.03 -15.67
C GLN A 772 -11.30 -31.56 -16.74
N GLY A 773 -10.92 -31.43 -18.01
CA GLY A 773 -11.74 -31.84 -19.14
C GLY A 773 -12.48 -30.67 -19.80
N ARG A 774 -13.38 -30.98 -20.73
CA ARG A 774 -14.18 -29.95 -21.43
C ARG A 774 -15.38 -29.55 -20.57
N CYS A 775 -15.86 -28.32 -20.72
CA CYS A 775 -17.07 -27.88 -20.04
C CYS A 775 -18.30 -28.68 -20.50
N HIS A 776 -19.03 -29.25 -19.55
CA HIS A 776 -20.23 -30.04 -19.81
C HIS A 776 -21.28 -29.96 -18.67
N ALA A 777 -21.01 -29.18 -17.63
CA ALA A 777 -21.88 -28.93 -16.49
C ALA A 777 -21.79 -27.47 -16.07
N VAL A 778 -22.82 -26.99 -15.36
CA VAL A 778 -22.90 -25.65 -14.77
C VAL A 778 -23.41 -25.77 -13.33
N GLY A 779 -22.82 -25.01 -12.42
CA GLY A 779 -23.25 -24.96 -11.02
C GLY A 779 -24.45 -24.05 -10.81
N ALA A 780 -25.20 -24.30 -9.74
CA ALA A 780 -26.23 -23.39 -9.27
C ALA A 780 -25.63 -22.07 -8.73
N VAL A 781 -26.41 -21.00 -8.75
CA VAL A 781 -26.06 -19.66 -8.23
C VAL A 781 -26.52 -19.47 -6.77
N ALA A 782 -27.02 -20.53 -6.13
CA ALA A 782 -27.71 -20.46 -4.84
C ALA A 782 -26.90 -21.05 -3.67
N GLU A 783 -27.08 -20.50 -2.47
CA GLU A 783 -26.50 -21.02 -1.22
C GLU A 783 -27.05 -22.40 -0.80
N PHE A 784 -28.19 -22.80 -1.38
CA PHE A 784 -28.83 -24.10 -1.14
C PHE A 784 -29.00 -24.82 -2.48
N ALA A 785 -28.12 -25.76 -2.79
CA ALA A 785 -28.19 -26.57 -3.99
C ALA A 785 -29.13 -27.78 -3.79
N SER A 786 -30.18 -27.87 -4.61
CA SER A 786 -30.73 -29.16 -5.06
C SER A 786 -29.88 -29.69 -6.22
N ASP A 787 -29.94 -31.02 -6.48
CA ASP A 787 -29.24 -31.77 -7.53
C ASP A 787 -28.88 -30.89 -8.74
N SER A 788 -27.61 -30.50 -8.83
CA SER A 788 -27.09 -29.70 -9.93
C SER A 788 -26.37 -30.63 -10.90
N GLY A 789 -26.26 -30.25 -12.18
CA GLY A 789 -25.45 -30.99 -13.17
C GLY A 789 -23.97 -31.19 -12.78
N CYS A 790 -23.50 -30.64 -11.66
CA CYS A 790 -22.15 -30.78 -11.13
C CYS A 790 -21.90 -32.04 -10.29
N ASP A 791 -22.92 -32.83 -9.92
CA ASP A 791 -22.74 -33.99 -9.03
C ASP A 791 -21.78 -35.06 -9.60
N MET A 792 -21.66 -35.10 -10.93
CA MET A 792 -20.78 -36.03 -11.65
C MET A 792 -19.40 -35.42 -11.96
N ILE A 793 -19.11 -34.18 -11.53
CA ILE A 793 -17.87 -33.48 -11.81
C ILE A 793 -16.81 -33.82 -10.74
N PRO A 794 -15.67 -34.42 -11.13
CA PRO A 794 -14.57 -34.62 -10.20
C PRO A 794 -13.79 -33.32 -10.00
N CYS A 795 -14.04 -32.65 -8.88
CA CYS A 795 -13.37 -31.39 -8.55
C CYS A 795 -11.88 -31.58 -8.24
N PRO A 796 -11.03 -30.58 -8.62
CA PRO A 796 -9.63 -30.59 -8.22
C PRO A 796 -9.52 -30.52 -6.69
N ALA A 797 -8.47 -31.15 -6.16
CA ALA A 797 -8.17 -31.03 -4.74
C ALA A 797 -7.90 -29.56 -4.38
N LEU A 798 -8.40 -29.12 -3.22
CA LEU A 798 -8.09 -27.78 -2.71
C LEU A 798 -6.59 -27.62 -2.49
N SER A 799 -6.08 -26.43 -2.77
CA SER A 799 -4.66 -26.10 -2.72
C SER A 799 -4.04 -26.26 -1.32
N THR A 800 -4.84 -26.12 -0.26
CA THR A 800 -4.40 -26.23 1.14
C THR A 800 -5.40 -27.03 1.98
N PRO A 801 -4.95 -28.05 2.74
CA PRO A 801 -5.81 -28.79 3.66
C PRO A 801 -6.43 -27.90 4.74
N GLY A 802 -7.72 -28.08 5.04
CA GLY A 802 -8.42 -27.32 6.08
C GLY A 802 -8.94 -25.94 5.67
N CYS A 803 -8.72 -25.54 4.41
CA CYS A 803 -9.38 -24.39 3.82
C CYS A 803 -10.89 -24.64 3.68
N ILE A 804 -11.69 -23.70 4.19
CA ILE A 804 -13.12 -23.56 3.90
C ILE A 804 -13.19 -22.72 2.62
N PRO A 805 -13.53 -23.34 1.47
CA PRO A 805 -13.43 -22.67 0.19
C PRO A 805 -14.68 -21.87 -0.15
N VAL A 806 -14.60 -21.09 -1.22
CA VAL A 806 -15.75 -20.44 -1.85
C VAL A 806 -16.07 -21.12 -3.19
N THR A 807 -17.35 -21.16 -3.57
CA THR A 807 -17.78 -21.66 -4.90
C THR A 807 -18.25 -20.47 -5.74
N PRO A 808 -17.56 -20.15 -6.86
CA PRO A 808 -17.97 -19.07 -7.74
C PRO A 808 -19.34 -19.31 -8.38
N PRO A 809 -20.16 -18.28 -8.62
CA PRO A 809 -21.49 -18.47 -9.19
C PRO A 809 -21.40 -19.03 -10.61
N GLY A 810 -22.13 -20.12 -10.87
CA GLY A 810 -22.11 -20.87 -12.12
C GLY A 810 -20.99 -21.90 -12.25
N ALA A 811 -20.10 -22.01 -11.26
CA ALA A 811 -19.03 -23.01 -11.23
C ALA A 811 -19.45 -24.28 -10.48
N CYS A 812 -18.84 -25.41 -10.83
CA CYS A 812 -19.07 -26.68 -10.12
C CYS A 812 -18.18 -26.86 -8.90
N CYS A 813 -16.95 -26.35 -8.96
CA CYS A 813 -15.91 -26.69 -8.00
C CYS A 813 -15.53 -25.50 -7.10
N PRO A 814 -15.35 -25.76 -5.81
CA PRO A 814 -14.91 -24.74 -4.87
C PRO A 814 -13.39 -24.51 -4.94
N LEU A 815 -12.93 -23.32 -4.57
CA LEU A 815 -11.51 -22.97 -4.48
C LEU A 815 -11.19 -22.08 -3.27
N CYS A 816 -9.91 -22.05 -2.87
CA CYS A 816 -9.41 -21.15 -1.82
C CYS A 816 -9.07 -19.79 -2.43
N ALA A 817 -9.97 -18.83 -2.26
CA ALA A 817 -9.86 -17.49 -2.82
C ALA A 817 -10.65 -16.46 -1.99
N GLY A 818 -10.34 -15.19 -2.20
CA GLY A 818 -11.27 -14.09 -1.96
C GLY A 818 -12.09 -13.83 -3.23
N MET A 819 -13.41 -13.86 -3.12
CA MET A 819 -14.34 -13.65 -4.23
C MET A 819 -15.11 -12.34 -4.04
N LEU A 820 -15.15 -11.50 -5.07
CA LEU A 820 -16.01 -10.32 -5.15
C LEU A 820 -17.07 -10.54 -6.23
N GLN A 821 -18.29 -10.12 -5.93
CA GLN A 821 -19.41 -10.13 -6.85
C GLN A 821 -19.89 -8.68 -6.97
N ILE A 822 -19.63 -8.08 -8.13
CA ILE A 822 -19.75 -6.64 -8.34
C ILE A 822 -20.96 -6.35 -9.21
N LEU A 823 -21.88 -5.55 -8.66
CA LEU A 823 -22.98 -4.93 -9.38
C LEU A 823 -22.49 -3.65 -10.07
N TRP A 824 -22.87 -3.45 -11.32
CA TRP A 824 -22.36 -2.37 -12.16
C TRP A 824 -23.45 -1.73 -13.02
N ASN A 825 -23.21 -0.48 -13.44
CA ASN A 825 -24.16 0.31 -14.23
C ASN A 825 -23.91 0.15 -15.74
N LYS A 826 -24.84 -0.53 -16.43
CA LYS A 826 -24.79 -0.76 -17.88
C LYS A 826 -24.79 0.54 -18.69
N GLU A 827 -25.58 1.53 -18.30
CA GLU A 827 -25.69 2.81 -19.03
C GLU A 827 -24.41 3.65 -18.93
N GLN A 828 -23.76 3.68 -17.77
CA GLN A 828 -22.46 4.34 -17.63
C GLN A 828 -21.39 3.68 -18.51
N MET A 829 -21.38 2.34 -18.63
CA MET A 829 -20.45 1.66 -19.54
C MET A 829 -20.65 2.08 -21.01
N LYS A 830 -21.90 2.33 -21.45
CA LYS A 830 -22.18 2.87 -22.80
C LYS A 830 -21.54 4.25 -22.98
N VAL A 831 -21.66 5.13 -21.98
CA VAL A 831 -21.03 6.45 -22.00
C VAL A 831 -19.50 6.32 -22.08
N PHE A 832 -18.89 5.40 -21.33
CA PHE A 832 -17.45 5.19 -21.37
C PHE A 832 -16.95 4.68 -22.72
N ALA A 833 -17.68 3.77 -23.37
CA ALA A 833 -17.37 3.34 -24.72
C ALA A 833 -17.50 4.46 -25.76
N LYS A 834 -18.52 5.33 -25.64
CA LYS A 834 -18.65 6.52 -26.48
C LYS A 834 -17.41 7.41 -26.38
N LEU A 835 -16.93 7.64 -25.16
CA LEU A 835 -15.72 8.43 -24.89
C LEU A 835 -14.44 7.68 -25.28
N ASN A 836 -14.47 6.35 -25.43
CA ASN A 836 -13.33 5.50 -25.80
C ASN A 836 -13.16 5.32 -27.31
N ARG A 837 -13.33 6.38 -28.12
CA ARG A 837 -13.28 6.27 -29.59
C ARG A 837 -14.23 5.18 -30.12
N LYS A 838 -15.36 4.95 -29.45
CA LYS A 838 -16.35 3.91 -29.75
C LYS A 838 -15.83 2.46 -29.62
N GLN A 839 -14.78 2.23 -28.82
CA GLN A 839 -14.37 0.87 -28.46
C GLN A 839 -15.16 0.36 -27.25
N PRO A 840 -15.63 -0.90 -27.27
CA PRO A 840 -16.36 -1.49 -26.15
C PRO A 840 -15.46 -1.64 -24.92
N VAL A 841 -16.07 -1.55 -23.73
CA VAL A 841 -15.41 -1.88 -22.46
C VAL A 841 -15.49 -3.37 -22.23
N THR A 842 -14.39 -4.02 -21.80
CA THR A 842 -14.34 -5.46 -21.60
C THR A 842 -14.07 -5.86 -20.15
N VAL A 843 -14.37 -7.11 -19.80
CA VAL A 843 -14.00 -7.70 -18.49
C VAL A 843 -12.48 -7.66 -18.30
N HIS A 844 -11.70 -7.86 -19.37
CA HIS A 844 -10.24 -7.82 -19.30
C HIS A 844 -9.70 -6.43 -18.94
N ASP A 845 -10.33 -5.35 -19.44
CA ASP A 845 -9.96 -3.98 -19.07
C ASP A 845 -10.12 -3.74 -17.57
N ILE A 846 -11.22 -4.25 -16.99
CA ILE A 846 -11.49 -4.19 -15.54
C ILE A 846 -10.42 -4.95 -14.76
N LEU A 847 -10.14 -6.20 -15.15
CA LEU A 847 -9.14 -7.04 -14.47
C LEU A 847 -7.76 -6.39 -14.50
N ARG A 848 -7.36 -5.78 -15.62
CA ARG A 848 -6.08 -5.09 -15.75
C ARG A 848 -5.96 -3.93 -14.76
N ILE A 849 -7.01 -3.13 -14.58
CA ILE A 849 -6.99 -1.99 -13.66
C ILE A 849 -7.03 -2.48 -12.21
N LEU A 850 -7.93 -3.40 -11.86
CA LEU A 850 -8.02 -3.94 -10.49
C LEU A 850 -6.74 -4.66 -10.05
N ARG A 851 -6.01 -5.31 -10.97
CA ARG A 851 -4.73 -5.95 -10.69
C ARG A 851 -3.69 -4.99 -10.10
N LEU A 852 -3.71 -3.71 -10.49
CA LEU A 852 -2.79 -2.69 -9.99
C LEU A 852 -3.03 -2.37 -8.50
N HIS A 853 -4.22 -2.69 -7.98
CA HIS A 853 -4.56 -2.48 -6.58
C HIS A 853 -4.21 -3.68 -5.66
N ILE A 854 -3.75 -4.81 -6.22
CA ILE A 854 -3.30 -5.96 -5.45
C ILE A 854 -1.83 -5.75 -5.05
N SER A 855 -1.59 -5.49 -3.77
CA SER A 855 -0.28 -5.17 -3.19
C SER A 855 0.55 -6.39 -2.82
N VAL A 856 -0.08 -7.55 -2.62
CA VAL A 856 0.59 -8.82 -2.30
C VAL A 856 0.99 -9.56 -3.59
N PRO A 857 2.29 -9.83 -3.82
CA PRO A 857 2.76 -10.53 -5.03
C PRO A 857 2.29 -11.98 -5.13
N GLN A 858 2.08 -12.65 -3.99
CA GLN A 858 1.60 -14.03 -3.91
C GLN A 858 0.13 -14.19 -4.32
N CYS A 859 -0.61 -13.08 -4.50
CA CYS A 859 -2.01 -13.09 -4.89
C CYS A 859 -2.16 -12.50 -6.29
N ASP A 860 -2.94 -13.11 -7.18
CA ASP A 860 -3.27 -12.51 -8.48
C ASP A 860 -4.77 -12.56 -8.74
N ILE A 861 -5.22 -11.76 -9.72
CA ILE A 861 -6.62 -11.53 -10.02
C ILE A 861 -7.06 -12.34 -11.24
N PHE A 862 -8.23 -12.96 -11.11
CA PHE A 862 -8.95 -13.66 -12.16
C PHE A 862 -10.40 -13.15 -12.16
N GLY A 863 -11.12 -13.32 -13.27
CA GLY A 863 -12.53 -12.95 -13.24
C GLY A 863 -13.27 -13.18 -14.55
N TYR A 864 -14.58 -13.03 -14.45
CA TYR A 864 -15.52 -13.29 -15.53
C TYR A 864 -16.84 -12.56 -15.26
N LEU A 865 -17.64 -12.39 -16.31
CA LEU A 865 -19.04 -11.97 -16.15
C LEU A 865 -19.85 -13.19 -15.76
N SER A 866 -20.63 -13.16 -14.67
CA SER A 866 -21.42 -14.30 -14.19
C SER A 866 -22.61 -14.63 -15.11
N ILE A 867 -23.30 -15.74 -14.83
CA ILE A 867 -24.55 -16.08 -15.53
C ILE A 867 -25.70 -15.12 -15.20
N ASP A 868 -25.54 -14.30 -14.16
CA ASP A 868 -26.53 -13.32 -13.66
C ASP A 868 -26.11 -11.88 -13.99
N SER A 869 -25.18 -11.71 -14.95
CA SER A 869 -24.66 -10.42 -15.41
C SER A 869 -23.91 -9.59 -14.36
N GLU A 870 -23.36 -10.21 -13.31
CA GLU A 870 -22.48 -9.55 -12.34
C GLU A 870 -21.02 -9.80 -12.67
N ILE A 871 -20.13 -8.90 -12.30
CA ILE A 871 -18.69 -9.11 -12.52
C ILE A 871 -18.13 -9.87 -11.32
N VAL A 872 -17.64 -11.08 -11.57
CA VAL A 872 -16.99 -11.91 -10.55
C VAL A 872 -15.50 -11.72 -10.64
N ILE A 873 -14.89 -11.36 -9.52
CA ILE A 873 -13.45 -11.24 -9.36
C ILE A 873 -13.01 -12.27 -8.33
N LEU A 874 -11.98 -13.04 -8.66
CA LEU A 874 -11.35 -14.02 -7.79
C LEU A 874 -9.91 -13.56 -7.54
N ILE A 875 -9.55 -13.40 -6.28
CA ILE A 875 -8.18 -13.12 -5.84
C ILE A 875 -7.65 -14.41 -5.23
N VAL A 876 -6.75 -15.04 -5.98
CA VAL A 876 -6.31 -16.43 -5.75
C VAL A 876 -4.80 -16.41 -5.48
N PRO A 877 -4.30 -17.22 -4.53
CA PRO A 877 -2.86 -17.42 -4.39
C PRO A 877 -2.27 -18.08 -5.63
N VAL A 878 -1.10 -17.61 -6.08
CA VAL A 878 -0.44 -18.12 -7.30
C VAL A 878 0.55 -19.25 -7.05
N ASP A 879 0.93 -19.48 -5.79
CA ASP A 879 1.84 -20.55 -5.42
C ASP A 879 1.15 -21.92 -5.54
N GLN A 880 1.91 -22.95 -5.94
CA GLN A 880 1.36 -24.31 -6.15
C GLN A 880 0.82 -24.93 -4.86
N GLN A 881 1.41 -24.59 -3.71
CA GLN A 881 0.99 -25.04 -2.38
C GLN A 881 1.00 -23.83 -1.45
N PRO A 882 -0.07 -23.03 -1.44
CA PRO A 882 -0.10 -21.79 -0.71
C PRO A 882 -0.24 -22.02 0.79
N THR A 883 0.43 -21.20 1.58
CA THR A 883 0.33 -21.28 3.05
C THR A 883 -1.01 -20.71 3.53
N PRO A 884 -1.48 -21.09 4.73
CA PRO A 884 -2.64 -20.45 5.36
C PRO A 884 -2.55 -18.93 5.37
N LEU A 885 -1.36 -18.38 5.62
CA LEU A 885 -1.10 -16.94 5.67
C LEU A 885 -1.27 -16.28 4.29
N GLN A 886 -0.85 -16.95 3.21
CA GLN A 886 -1.04 -16.45 1.84
C GLN A 886 -2.52 -16.45 1.45
N ILE A 887 -3.29 -17.48 1.83
CA ILE A 887 -4.75 -17.52 1.59
C ILE A 887 -5.46 -16.39 2.34
N GLU A 888 -5.07 -16.14 3.60
CA GLU A 888 -5.58 -15.03 4.39
C GLU A 888 -5.21 -13.68 3.76
N ALA A 889 -3.96 -13.49 3.33
CA ALA A 889 -3.53 -12.27 2.66
C ALA A 889 -4.32 -11.98 1.36
N CYS A 890 -4.57 -12.99 0.53
CA CYS A 890 -5.39 -12.86 -0.68
C CYS A 890 -6.86 -12.57 -0.36
N SER A 891 -7.38 -13.12 0.73
CA SER A 891 -8.72 -12.82 1.24
C SER A 891 -8.82 -11.36 1.71
N MET A 892 -7.81 -10.86 2.40
CA MET A 892 -7.75 -9.47 2.85
C MET A 892 -7.58 -8.48 1.69
N GLU A 893 -6.87 -8.85 0.62
CA GLU A 893 -6.85 -8.07 -0.63
C GLU A 893 -8.26 -7.93 -1.24
N ALA A 894 -9.07 -9.00 -1.17
CA ALA A 894 -10.47 -8.95 -1.63
C ALA A 894 -11.31 -8.00 -0.77
N GLU A 895 -11.27 -8.13 0.56
CA GLU A 895 -12.00 -7.23 1.44
C GLU A 895 -11.58 -5.75 1.29
N LYS A 896 -10.28 -5.51 1.03
CA LYS A 896 -9.77 -4.16 0.74
C LYS A 896 -10.44 -3.58 -0.51
N ILE A 897 -10.53 -4.35 -1.59
CA ILE A 897 -11.18 -3.89 -2.84
C ILE A 897 -12.69 -3.74 -2.63
N ASP A 898 -13.35 -4.68 -1.95
CA ASP A 898 -14.77 -4.59 -1.59
C ASP A 898 -15.09 -3.26 -0.90
N SER A 899 -14.30 -2.92 0.11
CA SER A 899 -14.41 -1.67 0.84
C SER A 899 -14.24 -0.45 -0.07
N LEU A 900 -13.25 -0.47 -0.97
CA LEU A 900 -13.02 0.65 -1.89
C LEU A 900 -14.22 0.87 -2.83
N ILE A 901 -14.89 -0.20 -3.25
CA ILE A 901 -16.11 -0.14 -4.09
C ILE A 901 -17.28 0.39 -3.27
N ASN A 902 -17.61 -0.25 -2.15
CA ASN A 902 -18.80 0.05 -1.35
C ASN A 902 -18.77 1.46 -0.73
N TYR A 903 -17.58 1.98 -0.40
CA TYR A 903 -17.41 3.36 0.05
C TYR A 903 -17.23 4.37 -1.09
N GLY A 904 -17.13 3.91 -2.33
CA GLY A 904 -16.90 4.74 -3.51
C GLY A 904 -15.63 5.59 -3.39
N SER A 905 -14.52 4.96 -3.03
CA SER A 905 -13.23 5.62 -2.80
C SER A 905 -12.64 6.16 -4.11
N PRO A 906 -12.12 7.41 -4.16
CA PRO A 906 -11.48 7.97 -5.36
C PRO A 906 -10.34 7.10 -5.90
N THR A 907 -9.73 6.26 -5.07
CA THR A 907 -8.72 5.29 -5.50
C THR A 907 -9.23 4.32 -6.57
N LEU A 908 -10.52 3.95 -6.55
CA LEU A 908 -11.13 3.12 -7.59
C LEU A 908 -12.07 3.92 -8.49
N VAL A 909 -12.96 4.75 -7.93
CA VAL A 909 -14.02 5.42 -8.70
C VAL A 909 -13.53 6.54 -9.59
N SER A 910 -12.26 6.93 -9.48
CA SER A 910 -11.64 7.82 -10.47
C SER A 910 -11.25 7.06 -11.74
N HIS A 911 -11.01 5.75 -11.69
CA HIS A 911 -10.64 4.98 -12.87
C HIS A 911 -11.85 4.62 -13.71
N VAL A 912 -11.82 4.99 -15.00
CA VAL A 912 -12.77 4.47 -15.99
C VAL A 912 -12.23 3.11 -16.47
N PRO A 913 -12.99 2.01 -16.37
CA PRO A 913 -14.45 1.95 -16.21
C PRO A 913 -14.95 1.61 -14.80
N LEU A 914 -14.07 1.49 -13.80
CA LEU A 914 -14.42 1.08 -12.43
C LEU A 914 -15.41 2.05 -11.75
N SER A 915 -15.49 3.29 -12.20
CA SER A 915 -16.47 4.27 -11.73
C SER A 915 -17.94 3.92 -12.03
N ALA A 916 -18.19 2.89 -12.84
CA ALA A 916 -19.52 2.29 -13.02
C ALA A 916 -19.88 1.20 -12.01
N PHE A 917 -18.99 0.87 -11.07
CA PHE A 917 -19.31 -0.06 -9.98
C PHE A 917 -20.26 0.58 -8.97
N LEU A 918 -21.27 -0.18 -8.57
CA LEU A 918 -22.35 0.31 -7.72
C LEU A 918 -22.24 -0.22 -6.29
N THR A 919 -21.98 -1.51 -6.14
CA THR A 919 -21.78 -2.20 -4.86
C THR A 919 -21.11 -3.54 -5.12
N SER A 920 -20.47 -4.10 -4.10
CA SER A 920 -19.88 -5.43 -4.13
C SER A 920 -20.28 -6.23 -2.90
N ASP A 921 -20.46 -7.53 -3.09
CA ASP A 921 -20.51 -8.52 -2.01
C ASP A 921 -19.20 -9.33 -2.04
N VAL A 922 -18.59 -9.53 -0.87
CA VAL A 922 -17.35 -10.30 -0.70
C VAL A 922 -17.61 -11.63 0.00
N SER A 923 -16.97 -12.69 -0.48
CA SER A 923 -16.92 -14.01 0.16
C SER A 923 -15.47 -14.46 0.23
N ILE A 924 -14.98 -14.82 1.42
CA ILE A 924 -13.59 -15.17 1.64
C ILE A 924 -13.43 -16.61 2.09
N SER A 925 -12.30 -17.22 1.72
CA SER A 925 -11.91 -18.52 2.24
C SER A 925 -11.28 -18.37 3.63
N THR A 926 -11.59 -19.28 4.54
CA THR A 926 -11.04 -19.26 5.91
C THR A 926 -10.33 -20.57 6.22
N ILE A 927 -9.33 -20.54 7.08
CA ILE A 927 -8.59 -21.75 7.47
C ILE A 927 -9.16 -22.26 8.80
N ARG A 928 -9.60 -23.52 8.84
CA ARG A 928 -9.92 -24.16 10.12
C ARG A 928 -8.62 -24.36 10.90
N SER A 929 -8.44 -23.56 11.95
CA SER A 929 -7.43 -23.88 12.95
C SER A 929 -7.78 -25.25 13.53
N THR A 930 -6.90 -26.23 13.36
CA THR A 930 -6.89 -27.43 14.20
C THR A 930 -6.49 -26.98 15.61
N GLY A 931 -7.44 -26.36 16.30
CA GLY A 931 -7.33 -26.23 17.74
C GLY A 931 -7.10 -27.61 18.29
N TYR A 932 -5.95 -27.83 18.93
CA TYR A 932 -5.88 -28.81 20.00
C TYR A 932 -7.15 -28.62 20.81
N PRO A 933 -8.03 -29.64 20.94
CA PRO A 933 -9.23 -29.47 21.72
C PRO A 933 -8.77 -29.02 23.11
N SER A 934 -9.15 -27.78 23.45
CA SER A 934 -9.15 -27.34 24.82
C SER A 934 -9.86 -28.45 25.60
N SER A 935 -9.19 -28.91 26.65
CA SER A 935 -9.66 -29.93 27.57
C SER A 935 -11.03 -29.53 28.14
N SER A 936 -12.08 -29.79 27.39
CA SER A 936 -13.41 -30.04 27.90
C SER A 936 -13.38 -31.47 28.39
N ALA A 937 -13.73 -31.64 29.67
CA ALA A 937 -13.73 -32.91 30.35
C ALA A 937 -14.38 -33.98 29.49
N SER A 938 -13.58 -34.97 29.07
CA SER A 938 -14.03 -36.17 28.39
C SER A 938 -15.07 -36.86 29.25
N SER A 939 -16.33 -36.78 28.85
CA SER A 939 -17.34 -37.75 29.26
C SER A 939 -17.00 -39.05 28.52
N LEU A 940 -16.24 -39.92 29.19
CA LEU A 940 -16.05 -41.29 28.73
C LEU A 940 -17.42 -41.97 28.54
N PRO A 941 -17.60 -42.80 27.50
CA PRO A 941 -18.80 -43.59 27.35
C PRO A 941 -18.79 -44.69 28.42
N ILE A 942 -19.69 -44.56 29.40
CA ILE A 942 -19.94 -45.52 30.49
C ILE A 942 -20.18 -46.96 29.98
N PHE A 943 -20.43 -47.13 28.68
CA PHE A 943 -20.64 -48.43 28.03
C PHE A 943 -19.40 -49.33 27.93
N LEU A 944 -18.17 -48.79 27.81
CA LEU A 944 -16.98 -49.64 27.66
C LEU A 944 -16.51 -50.27 28.97
N CYS A 945 -16.72 -49.61 30.12
CA CYS A 945 -16.37 -50.17 31.43
C CYS A 945 -17.32 -51.28 31.88
N LEU A 946 -18.60 -51.22 31.49
CA LEU A 946 -19.57 -52.29 31.77
C LEU A 946 -19.35 -53.55 30.92
N ALA A 947 -18.89 -53.39 29.68
CA ALA A 947 -18.57 -54.52 28.81
C ALA A 947 -17.32 -55.29 29.27
N LEU A 948 -16.29 -54.60 29.77
CA LEU A 948 -15.07 -55.23 30.31
C LEU A 948 -15.30 -55.91 31.67
N GLY A 949 -16.24 -55.41 32.49
CA GLY A 949 -16.63 -56.05 33.76
C GLY A 949 -17.39 -57.36 33.57
N LEU A 950 -18.22 -57.47 32.52
CA LEU A 950 -19.00 -58.68 32.24
C LEU A 950 -18.17 -59.82 31.62
N VAL A 951 -17.09 -59.51 30.91
CA VAL A 951 -16.18 -60.52 30.34
C VAL A 951 -15.29 -61.16 31.41
N LEU A 952 -14.97 -60.44 32.50
CA LEU A 952 -14.17 -60.97 33.62
C LEU A 952 -14.97 -61.81 34.62
N ILE A 953 -16.30 -61.80 34.57
CA ILE A 953 -17.16 -62.60 35.46
C ILE A 953 -17.50 -63.98 34.84
N LEU A 954 -17.24 -64.18 33.54
CA LEU A 954 -17.69 -65.37 32.80
C LEU A 954 -16.61 -66.39 32.40
N ALA A 955 -15.39 -66.32 32.96
CA ALA A 955 -14.36 -67.32 32.69
C ALA A 955 -13.94 -68.09 33.96
N PRO A 956 -14.43 -69.33 34.19
CA PRO A 956 -13.95 -70.20 35.26
C PRO A 956 -12.85 -71.17 34.77
N GLY A 957 -11.76 -71.29 35.54
CA GLY A 957 -10.76 -72.39 35.48
C GLY A 957 -9.82 -72.35 34.27
N ILE A 958 -8.50 -72.57 34.36
CA ILE A 958 -7.74 -73.75 34.83
C ILE A 958 -6.27 -73.27 34.91
N ALA A 959 -5.61 -73.16 36.07
CA ALA A 959 -4.84 -74.19 36.79
C ALA A 959 -3.60 -74.75 36.04
N GLU A 960 -2.42 -74.40 36.57
CA GLU A 960 -1.13 -75.12 36.66
C GLU A 960 -0.46 -75.71 35.40
N ALA A 961 0.66 -75.08 35.00
CA ALA A 961 1.99 -75.69 34.78
C ALA A 961 3.07 -74.61 34.71
#